data_AF-A0A9Q0YVF3-F1
#
_entry.id   AF-A0A9Q0YVF3-F1
#
_cell.length_a   1.000
_cell.length_b   1.000
_cell.length_c   1.000
_cell.angle_alpha   90.00
_cell.angle_beta   90.00
_cell.angle_gamma   90.00
#
_symmetry.space_group_name_H-M   'P 1'
#
loop_
_entity.id
_entity.type
_entity.pdbx_description
1 polymer ?
#
loop_
_entity_poly.entity_id
_entity_poly.type
_entity_poly.pdbx_seq_one_letter_code
_entity_poly.pdbx_strand_id
1 'polypeptide(L)'
;MQQWWIAVLADLPENDQLNVAFVDVGHASMQVCIAGFKKGQLKILAHSFDRSLGGRDFDEALFQHFTTKFKAEYHIDVNQNARACLRLRAACEKLKKVLSANPEAPLNIECLMEEKDVRGFIKREEFEQISIPILERVKRPLEKALQDAGLAVENVHTVEVVGSASRIPSIMKILTEFFGKEPKRTMNSSECVSRGCALQCAILSPTFKVREFQVQECFPFSIAISWKGAAPDSQNGAADNQQGTIVFPKGNPIPSIKALTFYRSGTFSIDVKYADVSELQAPDKISTYTIGPFQSTKSERAKVKVKVRLNLHGIVSVESATLLEEEEVEVPVTKEPSKEPAKMDTDEVPSDAATKGPNEADANMEEAKSAADASGVENGVPEADKPTQMETDTKVEAPKKKVKKTNIPVSEVVYGGIPAAEVEKLLEKEYEMALQDRVMEETKEKKNAVEAYVYDMRNKLSDKYQEFVTDPEREGFTAKLQETEDWLYEDGEDETKGVYVAKLEELKKQGDPIEVRYKEYTERGPVLDQLVYCINSYREAAVSSDPKFEHIDLTEKQKVLNECVESEAWLREKKQHQDSLPKYATPVLLSADVRKKAEALDRFCRPIMTKPKPAKPATPETPATPPPQGGEQQQQGDANADPNANAGANETAGAASGEVPPASGEPMETDKSETA
;
A
#
# COMPACT_ATOMS: atom_id res chain seq x y z
N MET A 1 8.08 7.88 -12.17
CA MET A 1 7.22 8.40 -13.25
C MET A 1 5.98 7.51 -13.51
N GLN A 2 5.77 6.40 -12.79
CA GLN A 2 4.59 5.56 -12.99
C GLN A 2 3.41 6.02 -12.10
N GLN A 3 2.18 5.69 -12.52
CA GLN A 3 0.91 5.82 -11.79
C GLN A 3 0.30 7.22 -11.45
N TRP A 4 0.44 8.22 -12.31
CA TRP A 4 -0.24 9.53 -12.17
C TRP A 4 -1.78 9.53 -12.33
N TRP A 5 -2.43 8.39 -12.57
CA TRP A 5 -3.71 8.36 -13.31
C TRP A 5 -5.01 8.38 -12.47
N ILE A 6 -4.93 8.27 -11.14
CA ILE A 6 -6.09 7.95 -10.28
C ILE A 6 -7.21 9.02 -10.31
N ALA A 7 -6.88 10.30 -10.53
CA ALA A 7 -7.89 11.38 -10.51
C ALA A 7 -8.78 11.45 -11.75
N VAL A 8 -8.35 10.86 -12.88
CA VAL A 8 -9.07 10.94 -14.18
C VAL A 8 -10.15 9.84 -14.31
N LEU A 9 -10.52 9.17 -13.21
CA LEU A 9 -11.42 8.00 -13.23
C LEU A 9 -12.91 8.34 -13.18
N ALA A 10 -13.29 9.62 -13.10
CA ALA A 10 -14.67 10.06 -13.28
C ALA A 10 -15.01 10.14 -14.77
N ASP A 11 -16.10 9.50 -15.18
CA ASP A 11 -16.74 9.60 -16.50
C ASP A 11 -15.81 9.38 -17.72
N LEU A 12 -14.98 8.34 -17.65
CA LEU A 12 -14.19 7.88 -18.81
C LEU A 12 -15.10 7.30 -19.93
N PRO A 13 -14.90 7.70 -21.20
CA PRO A 13 -15.67 7.18 -22.32
C PRO A 13 -15.45 5.67 -22.56
N GLU A 14 -16.48 5.00 -23.07
CA GLU A 14 -16.44 3.56 -23.36
C GLU A 14 -15.68 3.24 -24.66
N ASN A 15 -15.96 4.01 -25.72
CA ASN A 15 -15.45 3.73 -27.06
C ASN A 15 -14.28 4.64 -27.48
N ASP A 16 -14.41 5.95 -27.30
CA ASP A 16 -13.40 6.93 -27.72
C ASP A 16 -12.20 6.99 -26.77
N GLN A 17 -11.04 7.45 -27.26
CA GLN A 17 -9.82 7.55 -26.47
C GLN A 17 -9.62 8.98 -25.96
N LEU A 18 -9.79 9.18 -24.65
CA LEU A 18 -9.51 10.47 -24.01
C LEU A 18 -7.99 10.63 -23.84
N ASN A 19 -7.36 11.42 -24.72
CA ASN A 19 -5.92 11.72 -24.61
C ASN A 19 -5.68 12.80 -23.55
N VAL A 20 -4.87 12.49 -22.54
CA VAL A 20 -4.49 13.42 -21.47
C VAL A 20 -2.97 13.59 -21.46
N ALA A 21 -2.51 14.84 -21.40
CA ALA A 21 -1.11 15.18 -21.21
C ALA A 21 -0.86 15.51 -19.73
N PHE A 22 -0.05 14.69 -19.06
CA PHE A 22 0.46 14.95 -17.71
C PHE A 22 1.78 15.69 -17.80
N VAL A 23 1.90 16.81 -17.07
CA VAL A 23 3.11 17.61 -16.98
C VAL A 23 3.54 17.76 -15.52
N ASP A 24 4.60 17.05 -15.14
CA ASP A 24 5.28 17.20 -13.85
C ASP A 24 6.43 18.18 -13.97
N VAL A 25 6.46 19.20 -13.09
CA VAL A 25 7.63 20.05 -12.90
C VAL A 25 8.04 20.00 -11.43
N GLY A 26 8.93 19.05 -11.13
CA GLY A 26 9.42 18.78 -9.77
C GLY A 26 10.58 19.69 -9.36
N HIS A 27 11.34 19.25 -8.36
CA HIS A 27 12.52 19.99 -7.86
C HIS A 27 13.67 20.05 -8.89
N ALA A 28 13.92 18.98 -9.65
CA ALA A 28 15.14 18.84 -10.46
C ALA A 28 14.91 18.52 -11.95
N SER A 29 13.69 18.14 -12.34
CA SER A 29 13.34 17.65 -13.67
C SER A 29 11.91 17.99 -14.06
N MET A 30 11.69 18.15 -15.36
CA MET A 30 10.39 18.27 -16.01
C MET A 30 10.10 16.97 -16.74
N GLN A 31 8.88 16.44 -16.60
CA GLN A 31 8.47 15.16 -17.19
C GLN A 31 7.10 15.35 -17.85
N VAL A 32 6.96 14.85 -19.08
CA VAL A 32 5.76 14.97 -19.91
C VAL A 32 5.36 13.57 -20.34
N CYS A 33 4.15 13.16 -19.99
CA CYS A 33 3.62 11.83 -20.28
C CYS A 33 2.25 11.98 -20.93
N ILE A 34 2.06 11.41 -22.12
CA ILE A 34 0.77 11.46 -22.82
C ILE A 34 0.14 10.08 -22.75
N ALA A 35 -1.07 10.01 -22.19
CA ALA A 35 -1.82 8.77 -21.98
C ALA A 35 -3.18 8.83 -22.70
N GLY A 36 -3.54 7.73 -23.36
CA GLY A 36 -4.89 7.50 -23.85
C GLY A 36 -5.71 6.71 -22.82
N PHE A 37 -6.82 7.27 -22.36
CA PHE A 37 -7.74 6.62 -21.43
C PHE A 37 -8.98 6.08 -22.13
N LYS A 38 -9.49 4.94 -21.63
CA LYS A 38 -10.84 4.40 -21.89
C LYS A 38 -11.39 3.78 -20.61
N LYS A 39 -12.69 3.48 -20.57
CA LYS A 39 -13.30 2.77 -19.44
C LYS A 39 -12.52 1.49 -19.09
N GLY A 40 -11.99 1.43 -17.86
CA GLY A 40 -11.24 0.29 -17.31
C GLY A 40 -9.77 0.14 -17.75
N GLN A 41 -9.23 1.04 -18.58
CA GLN A 41 -7.85 0.94 -19.06
C GLN A 41 -7.18 2.29 -19.36
N LEU A 42 -5.85 2.32 -19.25
CA LEU A 42 -5.03 3.36 -19.85
C LEU A 42 -3.90 2.74 -20.69
N LYS A 43 -3.45 3.52 -21.67
CA LYS A 43 -2.25 3.26 -22.45
C LYS A 43 -1.36 4.48 -22.48
N ILE A 44 -0.08 4.35 -22.12
CA ILE A 44 0.88 5.42 -22.35
C ILE A 44 1.29 5.43 -23.83
N LEU A 45 1.19 6.61 -24.45
CA LEU A 45 1.52 6.86 -25.85
C LEU A 45 2.96 7.34 -25.99
N ALA A 46 3.38 8.27 -25.14
CA ALA A 46 4.74 8.81 -25.13
C ALA A 46 5.19 9.29 -23.75
N HIS A 47 6.52 9.23 -23.54
CA HIS A 47 7.23 9.85 -22.42
C HIS A 47 8.32 10.77 -22.96
N SER A 48 8.44 11.97 -22.39
CA SER A 48 9.48 12.95 -22.70
C SER A 48 9.88 13.68 -21.42
N PHE A 49 11.11 14.20 -21.34
CA PHE A 49 11.62 14.79 -20.11
C PHE A 49 12.83 15.71 -20.36
N ASP A 50 13.10 16.57 -19.38
CA ASP A 50 14.39 17.23 -19.18
C ASP A 50 14.85 16.98 -17.73
N ARG A 51 16.06 16.45 -17.56
CA ARG A 51 16.65 16.01 -16.28
C ARG A 51 17.35 17.13 -15.50
N SER A 52 17.43 18.34 -16.05
CA SER A 52 18.01 19.53 -15.42
C SER A 52 17.15 20.77 -15.62
N LEU A 53 15.83 20.59 -15.43
CA LEU A 53 14.81 21.63 -15.57
C LEU A 53 13.76 21.45 -14.47
N GLY A 54 13.96 22.09 -13.32
CA GLY A 54 13.01 22.03 -12.21
C GLY A 54 13.14 23.22 -11.26
N GLY A 55 12.44 23.15 -10.14
CA GLY A 55 12.38 24.21 -9.14
C GLY A 55 13.76 24.72 -8.67
N ARG A 56 14.78 23.86 -8.59
CA ARG A 56 16.15 24.21 -8.17
C ARG A 56 16.85 25.18 -9.11
N ASP A 57 16.53 25.11 -10.40
CA ASP A 57 17.24 25.87 -11.42
C ASP A 57 16.81 27.35 -11.33
N PHE A 58 15.52 27.58 -10.98
CA PHE A 58 15.00 28.89 -10.59
C PHE A 58 15.55 29.39 -9.24
N ASP A 59 15.81 28.50 -8.27
CA ASP A 59 16.44 28.87 -7.00
C ASP A 59 17.89 29.30 -7.20
N GLU A 60 18.61 28.65 -8.12
CA GLU A 60 19.97 29.02 -8.48
C GLU A 60 20.00 30.35 -9.26
N ALA A 61 19.05 30.62 -10.16
CA ALA A 61 18.91 31.92 -10.82
C ALA A 61 18.74 33.07 -9.79
N LEU A 62 17.86 32.89 -8.81
CA LEU A 62 17.71 33.82 -7.68
C LEU A 62 18.98 33.91 -6.82
N PHE A 63 19.63 32.78 -6.50
CA PHE A 63 20.88 32.75 -5.75
C PHE A 63 21.99 33.55 -6.44
N GLN A 64 22.16 33.39 -7.76
CA GLN A 64 23.17 34.13 -8.52
C GLN A 64 22.85 35.63 -8.56
N HIS A 65 21.59 36.02 -8.80
CA HIS A 65 21.15 37.43 -8.72
C HIS A 65 21.50 38.06 -7.36
N PHE A 66 21.08 37.44 -6.24
CA PHE A 66 21.34 37.99 -4.91
C PHE A 66 22.82 37.92 -4.51
N THR A 67 23.59 36.93 -4.99
CA THR A 67 25.03 36.85 -4.76
C THR A 67 25.78 37.97 -5.47
N THR A 68 25.43 38.29 -6.73
CA THR A 68 25.96 39.49 -7.42
C THR A 68 25.57 40.77 -6.68
N LYS A 69 24.30 40.90 -6.28
CA LYS A 69 23.78 42.06 -5.56
C LYS A 69 24.48 42.30 -4.23
N PHE A 70 24.64 41.28 -3.39
CA PHE A 70 25.27 41.43 -2.08
C PHE A 70 26.79 41.62 -2.15
N LYS A 71 27.45 41.15 -3.21
CA LYS A 71 28.86 41.47 -3.50
C LYS A 71 29.05 42.94 -3.88
N ALA A 72 28.05 43.56 -4.53
CA ALA A 72 28.05 44.99 -4.84
C ALA A 72 27.64 45.87 -3.64
N GLU A 73 26.55 45.54 -2.94
CA GLU A 73 25.91 46.39 -1.92
C GLU A 73 26.51 46.21 -0.50
N TYR A 74 26.89 44.99 -0.13
CA TYR A 74 27.36 44.64 1.24
C TYR A 74 28.83 44.19 1.27
N HIS A 75 29.47 44.13 0.09
CA HIS A 75 30.84 43.68 -0.15
C HIS A 75 31.16 42.28 0.41
N ILE A 76 30.16 41.39 0.47
CA ILE A 76 30.34 39.98 0.85
C ILE A 76 30.32 39.07 -0.37
N ASP A 77 31.17 38.03 -0.39
CA ASP A 77 31.15 37.01 -1.43
C ASP A 77 30.62 35.68 -0.87
N VAL A 78 29.31 35.51 -0.97
CA VAL A 78 28.57 34.37 -0.39
C VAL A 78 29.12 33.01 -0.85
N ASN A 79 29.73 32.94 -2.04
CA ASN A 79 30.36 31.72 -2.57
C ASN A 79 31.52 31.21 -1.71
N GLN A 80 32.19 32.10 -0.96
CA GLN A 80 33.35 31.77 -0.15
C GLN A 80 32.97 31.13 1.20
N ASN A 81 31.67 31.08 1.54
CA ASN A 81 31.18 30.55 2.80
C ASN A 81 30.00 29.57 2.58
N ALA A 82 30.24 28.27 2.83
CA ALA A 82 29.24 27.22 2.63
C ALA A 82 27.96 27.42 3.46
N ARG A 83 28.06 27.94 4.70
CA ARG A 83 26.90 28.22 5.56
C ARG A 83 26.08 29.39 5.01
N ALA A 84 26.74 30.44 4.51
CA ALA A 84 26.06 31.56 3.85
C ALA A 84 25.39 31.10 2.54
N CYS A 85 26.07 30.29 1.73
CA CYS A 85 25.53 29.66 0.52
C CYS A 85 24.22 28.89 0.78
N LEU A 86 24.19 28.04 1.81
CA LEU A 86 23.00 27.26 2.17
C LEU A 86 21.86 28.15 2.67
N ARG A 87 22.16 29.16 3.51
CA ARG A 87 21.16 30.11 4.01
C ARG A 87 20.56 30.97 2.90
N LEU A 88 21.37 31.45 1.96
CA LEU A 88 20.87 32.22 0.81
C LEU A 88 20.02 31.34 -0.13
N ARG A 89 20.44 30.12 -0.47
CA ARG A 89 19.61 29.21 -1.28
C ARG A 89 18.27 28.88 -0.61
N ALA A 90 18.26 28.63 0.69
CA ALA A 90 17.02 28.40 1.45
C ALA A 90 16.11 29.65 1.51
N ALA A 91 16.68 30.86 1.48
CA ALA A 91 15.92 32.10 1.36
C ALA A 91 15.37 32.30 -0.06
N CYS A 92 16.15 32.02 -1.10
CA CYS A 92 15.70 32.06 -2.50
C CYS A 92 14.55 31.06 -2.76
N GLU A 93 14.63 29.85 -2.20
CA GLU A 93 13.58 28.82 -2.35
C GLU A 93 12.25 29.21 -1.67
N LYS A 94 12.32 29.95 -0.56
CA LYS A 94 11.15 30.63 0.04
C LYS A 94 10.68 31.80 -0.84
N LEU A 95 11.59 32.62 -1.35
CA LEU A 95 11.27 33.80 -2.16
C LEU A 95 10.52 33.42 -3.45
N LYS A 96 10.99 32.38 -4.16
CA LYS A 96 10.32 31.79 -5.34
C LYS A 96 8.87 31.37 -5.04
N LYS A 97 8.62 30.78 -3.87
CA LYS A 97 7.27 30.40 -3.42
C LYS A 97 6.39 31.63 -3.18
N VAL A 98 6.93 32.70 -2.59
CA VAL A 98 6.21 33.97 -2.41
C VAL A 98 5.90 34.63 -3.76
N LEU A 99 6.87 34.73 -4.67
CA LEU A 99 6.70 35.28 -6.03
C LEU A 99 5.70 34.50 -6.90
N SER A 100 5.47 33.22 -6.59
CA SER A 100 4.44 32.41 -7.26
C SER A 100 3.02 32.84 -6.90
N ALA A 101 2.82 33.53 -5.77
CA ALA A 101 1.54 34.11 -5.37
C ALA A 101 1.51 35.64 -5.57
N ASN A 102 2.50 36.35 -5.02
CA ASN A 102 2.60 37.81 -5.01
C ASN A 102 3.43 38.35 -6.20
N PRO A 103 3.15 39.56 -6.72
CA PRO A 103 3.90 40.15 -7.82
C PRO A 103 5.31 40.64 -7.42
N GLU A 104 5.61 40.74 -6.13
CA GLU A 104 6.91 41.16 -5.60
C GLU A 104 7.15 40.55 -4.22
N ALA A 105 8.43 40.45 -3.82
CA ALA A 105 8.79 39.85 -2.54
C ALA A 105 10.12 40.43 -1.96
N PRO A 106 10.16 40.75 -0.66
CA PRO A 106 11.40 41.06 0.04
C PRO A 106 12.14 39.78 0.47
N LEU A 107 13.47 39.85 0.51
CA LEU A 107 14.37 38.83 1.06
C LEU A 107 15.19 39.47 2.19
N ASN A 108 15.07 38.95 3.41
CA ASN A 108 15.85 39.42 4.57
C ASN A 108 16.59 38.22 5.17
N ILE A 109 17.89 38.37 5.45
CA ILE A 109 18.68 37.34 6.15
C ILE A 109 19.62 38.03 7.15
N GLU A 110 19.37 37.82 8.43
CA GLU A 110 20.16 38.35 9.53
C GLU A 110 21.52 37.64 9.63
N CYS A 111 22.59 38.39 9.90
CA CYS A 111 23.96 37.89 10.08
C CYS A 111 24.33 36.82 9.02
N LEU A 112 24.17 37.11 7.72
CA LEU A 112 24.40 36.14 6.65
C LEU A 112 25.88 35.71 6.59
N MET A 113 26.77 36.70 6.69
CA MET A 113 28.23 36.58 6.64
C MET A 113 28.84 37.85 7.26
N GLU A 114 29.97 37.74 7.95
CA GLU A 114 30.68 38.90 8.56
C GLU A 114 29.80 39.77 9.48
N GLU A 115 28.87 39.15 10.22
CA GLU A 115 27.88 39.83 11.09
C GLU A 115 26.94 40.81 10.36
N LYS A 116 26.95 40.84 9.02
CA LYS A 116 26.09 41.70 8.20
C LYS A 116 24.73 41.07 7.97
N ASP A 117 23.68 41.82 8.31
CA ASP A 117 22.34 41.59 7.81
C ASP A 117 22.25 41.99 6.34
N VAL A 118 21.64 41.15 5.51
CA VAL A 118 21.33 41.49 4.12
C VAL A 118 19.84 41.66 3.91
N ARG A 119 19.48 42.66 3.11
CA ARG A 119 18.11 42.94 2.68
C ARG A 119 18.09 43.04 1.17
N GLY A 120 17.05 42.47 0.58
CA GLY A 120 16.87 42.34 -0.85
C GLY A 120 15.39 42.45 -1.20
N PHE A 121 15.13 42.72 -2.46
CA PHE A 121 13.80 42.86 -3.03
C PHE A 121 13.90 42.53 -4.51
N ILE A 122 12.90 41.83 -5.04
CA ILE A 122 12.79 41.46 -6.45
C ILE A 122 11.30 41.43 -6.84
N LYS A 123 10.99 41.74 -8.10
CA LYS A 123 9.64 41.59 -8.67
C LYS A 123 9.50 40.28 -9.44
N ARG A 124 8.26 39.82 -9.65
CA ARG A 124 7.96 38.62 -10.45
C ARG A 124 8.48 38.78 -11.88
N GLU A 125 8.30 39.96 -12.47
CA GLU A 125 8.75 40.26 -13.83
C GLU A 125 10.27 40.14 -13.93
N GLU A 126 11.01 40.65 -12.94
CA GLU A 126 12.47 40.57 -12.84
C GLU A 126 12.95 39.12 -12.62
N PHE A 127 12.27 38.37 -11.74
CA PHE A 127 12.49 36.94 -11.56
C PHE A 127 12.25 36.13 -12.84
N GLU A 128 11.21 36.46 -13.61
CA GLU A 128 10.94 35.83 -14.91
C GLU A 128 11.99 36.21 -15.96
N GLN A 129 12.50 37.45 -15.98
CA GLN A 129 13.61 37.85 -16.86
C GLN A 129 14.90 37.07 -16.59
N ILE A 130 15.35 36.97 -15.32
CA ILE A 130 16.57 36.19 -14.99
C ILE A 130 16.39 34.68 -15.22
N SER A 131 15.15 34.21 -15.37
CA SER A 131 14.80 32.80 -15.61
C SER A 131 14.58 32.45 -17.09
N ILE A 132 14.74 33.38 -18.04
CA ILE A 132 14.50 33.14 -19.48
C ILE A 132 15.21 31.87 -20.00
N PRO A 133 16.52 31.62 -19.74
CA PRO A 133 17.22 30.41 -20.23
C PRO A 133 16.68 29.09 -19.67
N ILE A 134 15.90 29.14 -18.59
CA ILE A 134 15.20 27.99 -18.00
C ILE A 134 13.83 27.84 -18.66
N LEU A 135 13.11 28.94 -18.84
CA LEU A 135 11.76 29.00 -19.42
C LEU A 135 11.74 28.59 -20.90
N GLU A 136 12.75 28.97 -21.69
CA GLU A 136 12.88 28.56 -23.11
C GLU A 136 12.92 27.03 -23.28
N ARG A 137 13.49 26.31 -22.30
CA ARG A 137 13.64 24.85 -22.34
C ARG A 137 12.32 24.10 -22.10
N VAL A 138 11.31 24.75 -21.53
CA VAL A 138 10.02 24.14 -21.15
C VAL A 138 9.25 23.60 -22.37
N LYS A 139 9.42 24.17 -23.57
CA LYS A 139 8.71 23.74 -24.77
C LYS A 139 9.23 22.41 -25.34
N ARG A 140 10.55 22.18 -25.32
CA ARG A 140 11.19 21.01 -25.95
C ARG A 140 10.63 19.66 -25.46
N PRO A 141 10.41 19.42 -24.14
CA PRO A 141 9.77 18.19 -23.69
C PRO A 141 8.35 17.99 -24.22
N LEU A 142 7.56 19.08 -24.36
CA LEU A 142 6.16 19.04 -24.80
C LEU A 142 6.03 18.72 -26.29
N GLU A 143 6.81 19.42 -27.12
CA GLU A 143 6.90 19.21 -28.58
C GLU A 143 7.27 17.76 -28.90
N LYS A 144 8.30 17.26 -28.24
CA LYS A 144 8.75 15.87 -28.37
C LYS A 144 7.70 14.86 -27.91
N ALA A 145 6.98 15.12 -26.82
CA ALA A 145 5.94 14.20 -26.34
C ALA A 145 4.79 14.04 -27.37
N LEU A 146 4.38 15.14 -28.00
CA LEU A 146 3.38 15.11 -29.08
C LEU A 146 3.89 14.37 -30.33
N GLN A 147 5.14 14.64 -30.74
CA GLN A 147 5.79 13.96 -31.85
C GLN A 147 5.90 12.44 -31.62
N ASP A 148 6.38 12.02 -30.44
CA ASP A 148 6.51 10.62 -30.05
C ASP A 148 5.13 9.92 -29.91
N ALA A 149 4.09 10.65 -29.52
CA ALA A 149 2.72 10.12 -29.44
C ALA A 149 1.99 10.07 -30.79
N GLY A 150 2.53 10.72 -31.84
CA GLY A 150 1.86 10.88 -33.13
C GLY A 150 0.61 11.77 -33.07
N LEU A 151 0.55 12.73 -32.14
CA LEU A 151 -0.62 13.58 -31.91
C LEU A 151 -0.33 15.05 -32.24
N ALA A 152 -1.30 15.71 -32.88
CA ALA A 152 -1.36 17.17 -32.94
C ALA A 152 -1.91 17.74 -31.62
N VAL A 153 -1.68 19.04 -31.36
CA VAL A 153 -2.02 19.72 -30.09
C VAL A 153 -3.51 19.63 -29.78
N GLU A 154 -4.35 19.83 -30.79
CA GLU A 154 -5.80 19.79 -30.74
C GLU A 154 -6.34 18.43 -30.25
N ASN A 155 -5.61 17.33 -30.51
CA ASN A 155 -6.00 15.97 -30.13
C ASN A 155 -5.69 15.62 -28.67
N VAL A 156 -5.03 16.51 -27.90
CA VAL A 156 -4.92 16.42 -26.44
C VAL A 156 -6.18 17.02 -25.81
N HIS A 157 -6.98 16.21 -25.13
CA HIS A 157 -8.29 16.62 -24.64
C HIS A 157 -8.21 17.40 -23.32
N THR A 158 -7.28 17.01 -22.44
CA THR A 158 -7.02 17.69 -21.17
C THR A 158 -5.52 17.67 -20.87
N VAL A 159 -5.04 18.74 -20.24
CA VAL A 159 -3.69 18.84 -19.67
C VAL A 159 -3.86 18.85 -18.16
N GLU A 160 -3.14 17.97 -17.44
CA GLU A 160 -3.08 17.95 -15.98
C GLU A 160 -1.67 18.28 -15.53
N VAL A 161 -1.52 19.22 -14.59
CA VAL A 161 -0.22 19.72 -14.16
C VAL A 161 0.07 19.43 -12.68
N VAL A 162 1.28 18.94 -12.41
CA VAL A 162 1.73 18.43 -11.12
C VAL A 162 3.18 18.84 -10.84
N GLY A 163 3.72 18.46 -9.67
CA GLY A 163 5.01 18.93 -9.20
C GLY A 163 4.95 20.38 -8.66
N SER A 164 5.86 20.71 -7.75
CA SER A 164 5.80 21.98 -7.00
C SER A 164 6.23 23.20 -7.81
N ALA A 165 7.10 23.05 -8.82
CA ALA A 165 7.57 24.16 -9.64
C ALA A 165 6.55 24.59 -10.70
N SER A 166 5.57 23.74 -11.05
CA SER A 166 4.44 24.11 -11.92
C SER A 166 3.56 25.25 -11.39
N ARG A 167 3.77 25.66 -10.12
CA ARG A 167 3.11 26.80 -9.49
C ARG A 167 3.69 28.15 -9.93
N ILE A 168 4.84 28.18 -10.61
CA ILE A 168 5.42 29.39 -11.18
C ILE A 168 4.52 29.90 -12.34
N PRO A 169 4.02 31.15 -12.32
CA PRO A 169 3.06 31.65 -13.30
C PRO A 169 3.50 31.57 -14.76
N SER A 170 4.76 31.89 -15.07
CA SER A 170 5.32 31.77 -16.42
C SER A 170 5.31 30.34 -16.98
N ILE A 171 5.43 29.30 -16.15
CA ILE A 171 5.28 27.91 -16.59
C ILE A 171 3.83 27.63 -16.97
N MET A 172 2.86 28.02 -16.14
CA MET A 172 1.43 27.88 -16.46
C MET A 172 1.07 28.62 -17.75
N LYS A 173 1.63 29.81 -17.96
CA LYS A 173 1.48 30.58 -19.20
C LYS A 173 2.01 29.82 -20.41
N ILE A 174 3.25 29.32 -20.36
CA ILE A 174 3.86 28.53 -21.46
C ILE A 174 3.02 27.29 -21.78
N LEU A 175 2.51 26.58 -20.78
CA LEU A 175 1.64 25.41 -21.00
C LEU A 175 0.29 25.80 -21.62
N THR A 176 -0.31 26.91 -21.19
CA THR A 176 -1.59 27.41 -21.73
C THR A 176 -1.44 27.86 -23.19
N GLU A 177 -0.37 28.60 -23.50
CA GLU A 177 -0.01 29.01 -24.86
C GLU A 177 0.30 27.81 -25.76
N PHE A 178 0.99 26.79 -25.25
CA PHE A 178 1.39 25.61 -26.01
C PHE A 178 0.21 24.69 -26.35
N PHE A 179 -0.67 24.42 -25.39
CA PHE A 179 -1.81 23.52 -25.59
C PHE A 179 -3.10 24.21 -26.05
N GLY A 180 -3.13 25.55 -26.09
CA GLY A 180 -4.33 26.33 -26.42
C GLY A 180 -5.49 26.16 -25.42
N LYS A 181 -5.19 25.68 -24.20
CA LYS A 181 -6.17 25.40 -23.14
C LYS A 181 -5.52 25.44 -21.76
N GLU A 182 -6.28 25.82 -20.75
CA GLU A 182 -5.80 25.95 -19.37
C GLU A 182 -5.44 24.57 -18.76
N PRO A 183 -4.22 24.40 -18.21
CA PRO A 183 -3.84 23.17 -17.50
C PRO A 183 -4.60 23.01 -16.19
N LYS A 184 -5.28 21.87 -16.04
CA LYS A 184 -6.03 21.50 -14.84
C LYS A 184 -5.10 21.02 -13.72
N ARG A 185 -5.65 21.02 -12.50
CA ARG A 185 -5.04 20.48 -11.28
C ARG A 185 -6.09 19.65 -10.52
N THR A 186 -6.69 18.65 -11.18
CA THR A 186 -7.66 17.75 -10.52
C THR A 186 -6.97 16.81 -9.52
N MET A 187 -5.67 16.56 -9.74
CA MET A 187 -4.80 15.86 -8.80
C MET A 187 -4.27 16.75 -7.67
N ASN A 188 -4.14 16.16 -6.48
CA ASN A 188 -3.24 16.68 -5.45
C ASN A 188 -1.79 16.60 -5.96
N SER A 189 -1.19 17.77 -6.24
CA SER A 189 0.14 17.91 -6.85
C SER A 189 1.31 17.30 -6.05
N SER A 190 1.09 16.98 -4.76
CA SER A 190 2.12 16.49 -3.84
C SER A 190 1.98 15.00 -3.51
N GLU A 191 0.78 14.42 -3.68
CA GLU A 191 0.48 13.05 -3.26
C GLU A 191 0.10 12.11 -4.41
N CYS A 192 -0.20 12.62 -5.61
CA CYS A 192 -0.61 11.80 -6.74
C CYS A 192 0.39 10.67 -7.08
N VAL A 193 1.71 10.94 -7.01
CA VAL A 193 2.77 9.94 -7.21
C VAL A 193 2.73 8.85 -6.14
N SER A 194 2.72 9.20 -4.86
CA SER A 194 2.79 8.23 -3.76
C SER A 194 1.52 7.39 -3.66
N ARG A 195 0.35 8.01 -3.87
CA ARG A 195 -0.95 7.30 -4.00
C ARG A 195 -0.95 6.35 -5.20
N GLY A 196 -0.34 6.76 -6.33
CA GLY A 196 -0.12 5.93 -7.51
C GLY A 196 0.75 4.70 -7.23
N CYS A 197 1.93 4.90 -6.64
CA CYS A 197 2.85 3.82 -6.24
C CYS A 197 2.19 2.84 -5.25
N ALA A 198 1.44 3.35 -4.28
CA ALA A 198 0.70 2.53 -3.32
C ALA A 198 -0.38 1.68 -4.00
N LEU A 199 -1.12 2.24 -4.97
CA LEU A 199 -2.09 1.48 -5.76
C LEU A 199 -1.42 0.40 -6.62
N GLN A 200 -0.25 0.67 -7.22
CA GLN A 200 0.49 -0.38 -7.94
C GLN A 200 1.00 -1.48 -7.02
N CYS A 201 1.47 -1.14 -5.81
CA CYS A 201 1.84 -2.12 -4.81
C CYS A 201 0.65 -3.03 -4.44
N ALA A 202 -0.55 -2.44 -4.30
CA ALA A 202 -1.78 -3.18 -4.09
C ALA A 202 -2.20 -4.04 -5.31
N ILE A 203 -2.01 -3.56 -6.55
CA ILE A 203 -2.23 -4.33 -7.80
C ILE A 203 -1.28 -5.53 -7.90
N LEU A 204 -0.02 -5.39 -7.45
CA LEU A 204 1.00 -6.42 -7.51
C LEU A 204 0.98 -7.37 -6.30
N SER A 205 0.18 -7.07 -5.28
CA SER A 205 0.07 -7.92 -4.08
C SER A 205 -0.76 -9.17 -4.36
N PRO A 206 -0.26 -10.38 -4.04
CA PRO A 206 -1.07 -11.60 -4.13
C PRO A 206 -2.15 -11.69 -3.04
N THR A 207 -2.11 -10.84 -1.99
CA THR A 207 -3.05 -10.86 -0.86
C THR A 207 -4.13 -9.80 -0.92
N PHE A 208 -3.96 -8.74 -1.72
CA PHE A 208 -4.88 -7.61 -1.78
C PHE A 208 -5.58 -7.55 -3.15
N LYS A 209 -6.91 -7.38 -3.16
CA LYS A 209 -7.69 -7.24 -4.39
C LYS A 209 -8.19 -5.82 -4.56
N VAL A 210 -7.75 -5.16 -5.63
CA VAL A 210 -8.30 -3.88 -6.08
C VAL A 210 -9.35 -4.09 -7.19
N ARG A 211 -10.06 -3.02 -7.58
CA ARG A 211 -10.85 -3.01 -8.81
C ARG A 211 -9.91 -3.21 -10.01
N GLU A 212 -10.27 -4.10 -10.94
CA GLU A 212 -9.50 -4.32 -12.16
C GLU A 212 -9.38 -3.05 -12.99
N PHE A 213 -8.14 -2.72 -13.36
CA PHE A 213 -7.81 -1.60 -14.23
C PHE A 213 -6.53 -1.93 -15.01
N GLN A 214 -6.57 -1.88 -16.34
CA GLN A 214 -5.44 -2.28 -17.17
C GLN A 214 -4.50 -1.09 -17.44
N VAL A 215 -3.21 -1.28 -17.16
CA VAL A 215 -2.16 -0.27 -17.39
C VAL A 215 -1.20 -0.77 -18.46
N GLN A 216 -1.33 -0.27 -19.70
CA GLN A 216 -0.35 -0.53 -20.75
C GLN A 216 0.73 0.57 -20.76
N GLU A 217 1.88 0.24 -20.17
CA GLU A 217 3.07 1.10 -20.12
C GLU A 217 3.98 0.87 -21.34
N CYS A 218 4.71 1.90 -21.77
CA CYS A 218 5.61 1.85 -22.93
C CYS A 218 7.06 2.22 -22.58
N PHE A 219 8.03 1.58 -23.21
CA PHE A 219 9.45 1.81 -22.91
C PHE A 219 10.02 2.99 -23.71
N PRO A 220 10.64 4.01 -23.08
CA PRO A 220 10.97 5.28 -23.74
C PRO A 220 12.22 5.26 -24.63
N PHE A 221 12.96 4.15 -24.71
CA PHE A 221 14.23 4.05 -25.45
C PHE A 221 14.26 2.88 -26.43
N SER A 222 15.01 2.99 -27.51
CA SER A 222 15.30 1.86 -28.40
C SER A 222 16.47 1.03 -27.84
N ILE A 223 16.28 -0.28 -27.71
CA ILE A 223 17.28 -1.23 -27.23
C ILE A 223 17.71 -2.13 -28.38
N ALA A 224 19.02 -2.15 -28.63
CA ALA A 224 19.67 -3.06 -29.54
C ALA A 224 20.42 -4.17 -28.78
N ILE A 225 20.62 -5.28 -29.47
CA ILE A 225 21.63 -6.27 -29.09
C ILE A 225 22.66 -6.36 -30.21
N SER A 226 23.95 -6.37 -29.84
CA SER A 226 25.05 -6.61 -30.77
C SER A 226 25.89 -7.82 -30.37
N TRP A 227 26.59 -8.41 -31.32
CA TRP A 227 27.41 -9.61 -31.13
C TRP A 227 28.55 -9.64 -32.14
N LYS A 228 29.66 -10.31 -31.81
CA LYS A 228 30.69 -10.62 -32.80
C LYS A 228 30.13 -11.65 -33.79
N GLY A 229 30.26 -11.36 -35.08
CA GLY A 229 29.87 -12.25 -36.18
C GLY A 229 30.72 -13.52 -36.22
N ALA A 230 30.38 -14.41 -37.17
CA ALA A 230 31.38 -15.37 -37.64
C ALA A 230 32.42 -14.64 -38.53
N ALA A 231 33.58 -15.24 -38.74
CA ALA A 231 34.64 -14.69 -39.60
C ALA A 231 34.17 -14.59 -41.09
N PRO A 232 34.82 -13.75 -41.92
CA PRO A 232 34.16 -13.16 -43.10
C PRO A 232 34.29 -13.94 -44.42
N ASP A 233 33.17 -14.07 -45.13
CA ASP A 233 33.12 -14.40 -46.56
C ASP A 233 33.32 -13.15 -47.44
N SER A 234 34.34 -12.33 -47.15
CA SER A 234 34.69 -11.16 -47.96
C SER A 234 36.13 -10.71 -47.74
N GLN A 235 36.93 -10.69 -48.81
CA GLN A 235 38.29 -10.12 -48.80
C GLN A 235 38.24 -8.59 -48.74
N ASN A 236 38.31 -8.02 -47.54
CA ASN A 236 38.90 -6.70 -47.27
C ASN A 236 39.07 -6.49 -45.76
N GLY A 237 40.25 -6.04 -45.33
CA GLY A 237 40.56 -5.84 -43.91
C GLY A 237 40.07 -4.48 -43.40
N ALA A 238 39.00 -4.48 -42.62
CA ALA A 238 38.52 -3.32 -41.85
C ALA A 238 37.95 -3.77 -40.49
N ALA A 239 37.67 -2.80 -39.61
CA ALA A 239 37.39 -3.01 -38.18
C ALA A 239 36.20 -3.94 -37.84
N ASP A 240 36.30 -4.56 -36.66
CA ASP A 240 35.33 -5.41 -35.93
C ASP A 240 33.98 -5.72 -36.63
N ASN A 241 33.79 -6.99 -37.04
CA ASN A 241 32.51 -7.52 -37.52
C ASN A 241 31.46 -7.65 -36.39
N GLN A 242 31.07 -6.53 -35.78
CA GLN A 242 30.03 -6.45 -34.76
C GLN A 242 28.66 -6.30 -35.44
N GLN A 243 27.93 -7.40 -35.55
CA GLN A 243 26.54 -7.42 -36.02
C GLN A 243 25.59 -6.97 -34.90
N GLY A 244 24.39 -6.50 -35.23
CA GLY A 244 23.36 -6.21 -34.23
C GLY A 244 21.98 -5.96 -34.81
N THR A 245 20.99 -5.87 -33.93
CA THR A 245 19.59 -5.60 -34.30
C THR A 245 18.86 -4.88 -33.16
N ILE A 246 17.86 -4.04 -33.49
CA ILE A 246 16.94 -3.47 -32.51
C ILE A 246 15.97 -4.58 -32.07
N VAL A 247 15.91 -4.82 -30.76
CA VAL A 247 15.09 -5.89 -30.15
C VAL A 247 13.79 -5.30 -29.59
N PHE A 248 13.89 -4.17 -28.89
CA PHE A 248 12.75 -3.39 -28.41
C PHE A 248 12.88 -1.96 -28.97
N PRO A 249 12.04 -1.52 -29.93
CA PRO A 249 12.06 -0.12 -30.37
C PRO A 249 11.50 0.80 -29.27
N LYS A 250 11.82 2.10 -29.36
CA LYS A 250 11.15 3.16 -28.60
C LYS A 250 9.62 3.02 -28.69
N GLY A 251 8.92 3.14 -27.57
CA GLY A 251 7.48 2.94 -27.46
C GLY A 251 7.05 1.46 -27.37
N ASN A 252 7.96 0.49 -27.37
CA ASN A 252 7.61 -0.93 -27.19
C ASN A 252 6.90 -1.15 -25.82
N PRO A 253 5.72 -1.80 -25.78
CA PRO A 253 5.00 -2.08 -24.54
C PRO A 253 5.79 -2.91 -23.53
N ILE A 254 5.59 -2.67 -22.23
CA ILE A 254 6.20 -3.48 -21.15
C ILE A 254 5.14 -4.24 -20.34
N PRO A 255 5.40 -5.48 -19.90
CA PRO A 255 6.58 -6.31 -20.21
C PRO A 255 6.55 -6.86 -21.67
N SER A 256 7.71 -7.23 -22.20
CA SER A 256 7.85 -7.81 -23.55
C SER A 256 8.98 -8.84 -23.59
N ILE A 257 8.84 -9.87 -24.44
CA ILE A 257 9.85 -10.91 -24.66
C ILE A 257 10.08 -11.06 -26.16
N LYS A 258 11.36 -11.11 -26.56
CA LYS A 258 11.80 -11.35 -27.93
C LYS A 258 12.76 -12.52 -27.95
N ALA A 259 12.69 -13.38 -28.97
CA ALA A 259 13.58 -14.52 -29.08
C ALA A 259 14.44 -14.43 -30.34
N LEU A 260 15.75 -14.25 -30.16
CA LEU A 260 16.75 -14.25 -31.22
C LEU A 260 17.23 -15.69 -31.47
N THR A 261 17.61 -16.01 -32.71
CA THR A 261 18.18 -17.31 -33.06
C THR A 261 19.58 -17.12 -33.64
N PHE A 262 20.57 -17.74 -33.02
CA PHE A 262 21.96 -17.71 -33.41
C PHE A 262 22.42 -19.08 -33.89
N TYR A 263 23.35 -19.10 -34.84
CA TYR A 263 24.05 -20.31 -35.26
C TYR A 263 25.52 -20.18 -34.87
N ARG A 264 25.98 -21.00 -33.90
CA ARG A 264 27.27 -20.88 -33.21
C ARG A 264 27.87 -22.26 -32.88
N SER A 265 29.18 -22.38 -32.97
CA SER A 265 29.94 -23.61 -32.71
C SER A 265 30.23 -23.87 -31.23
N GLY A 266 30.17 -22.82 -30.40
CA GLY A 266 30.41 -22.88 -28.96
C GLY A 266 30.12 -21.52 -28.29
N THR A 267 30.67 -21.32 -27.09
CA THR A 267 30.45 -20.13 -26.26
C THR A 267 30.61 -18.82 -27.02
N PHE A 268 29.66 -17.90 -26.86
CA PHE A 268 29.68 -16.57 -27.48
C PHE A 268 29.08 -15.52 -26.54
N SER A 269 29.45 -14.26 -26.75
CA SER A 269 28.90 -13.13 -25.98
C SER A 269 28.00 -12.25 -26.84
N ILE A 270 27.00 -11.66 -26.19
CA ILE A 270 26.11 -10.64 -26.76
C ILE A 270 26.05 -9.42 -25.83
N ASP A 271 26.04 -8.24 -26.42
CA ASP A 271 25.99 -6.95 -25.76
C ASP A 271 24.56 -6.40 -25.82
N VAL A 272 23.97 -6.00 -24.70
CA VAL A 272 22.72 -5.22 -24.67
C VAL A 272 23.10 -3.74 -24.58
N LYS A 273 22.55 -2.92 -25.47
CA LYS A 273 22.85 -1.48 -25.55
C LYS A 273 21.68 -0.63 -25.98
N TYR A 274 21.72 0.65 -25.66
CA TYR A 274 20.84 1.64 -26.29
C TYR A 274 21.18 1.74 -27.78
N ALA A 275 20.16 1.82 -28.63
CA ALA A 275 20.33 1.98 -30.07
C ALA A 275 20.63 3.43 -30.48
N ASP A 276 20.29 4.39 -29.60
CA ASP A 276 20.60 5.80 -29.70
C ASP A 276 20.93 6.32 -28.28
N VAL A 277 21.97 7.14 -28.18
CA VAL A 277 22.44 7.78 -26.94
C VAL A 277 22.47 9.30 -27.03
N SER A 278 22.05 9.90 -28.15
CA SER A 278 22.02 11.35 -28.34
C SER A 278 21.14 12.08 -27.32
N GLU A 279 20.16 11.37 -26.75
CA GLU A 279 19.24 11.85 -25.72
C GLU A 279 19.60 11.38 -24.29
N LEU A 280 20.72 10.66 -24.12
CA LEU A 280 21.08 9.97 -22.87
C LEU A 280 22.38 10.51 -22.26
N GLN A 281 22.33 10.83 -20.98
CA GLN A 281 23.50 11.10 -20.13
C GLN A 281 24.05 9.78 -19.55
N ALA A 282 24.22 8.76 -20.40
CA ALA A 282 24.60 7.40 -20.00
C ALA A 282 25.46 6.72 -21.09
N PRO A 283 26.29 5.72 -20.74
CA PRO A 283 26.95 4.85 -21.72
C PRO A 283 25.93 4.14 -22.64
N ASP A 284 26.36 3.80 -23.85
CA ASP A 284 25.54 2.99 -24.77
C ASP A 284 25.31 1.58 -24.21
N LYS A 285 26.35 0.97 -23.65
CA LYS A 285 26.37 -0.42 -23.23
C LYS A 285 25.74 -0.62 -21.84
N ILE A 286 24.65 -1.38 -21.80
CA ILE A 286 23.87 -1.67 -20.59
C ILE A 286 24.42 -2.92 -19.90
N SER A 287 24.64 -4.00 -20.66
CA SER A 287 25.20 -5.24 -20.12
C SER A 287 25.86 -6.11 -21.19
N THR A 288 26.69 -7.06 -20.76
CA THR A 288 27.25 -8.13 -21.59
C THR A 288 26.81 -9.48 -21.04
N TYR A 289 26.25 -10.32 -21.90
CA TYR A 289 25.92 -11.71 -21.58
C TYR A 289 26.88 -12.66 -22.28
N THR A 290 27.32 -13.70 -21.60
CA THR A 290 28.08 -14.81 -22.21
C THR A 290 27.25 -16.08 -22.13
N ILE A 291 27.03 -16.71 -23.28
CA ILE A 291 26.12 -17.83 -23.48
C ILE A 291 26.96 -19.07 -23.78
N GLY A 292 27.02 -19.97 -22.81
CA GLY A 292 27.85 -21.18 -22.82
C GLY A 292 28.43 -21.53 -21.45
N PRO A 293 29.16 -22.64 -21.33
CA PRO A 293 29.55 -23.55 -22.42
C PRO A 293 28.39 -24.39 -22.96
N PHE A 294 28.49 -24.76 -24.23
CA PHE A 294 27.70 -25.81 -24.87
C PHE A 294 28.54 -26.48 -25.96
N GLN A 295 28.13 -27.67 -26.37
CA GLN A 295 28.70 -28.40 -27.51
C GLN A 295 27.55 -28.80 -28.45
N SER A 296 27.86 -28.92 -29.74
CA SER A 296 26.92 -29.38 -30.77
C SER A 296 27.22 -30.84 -31.09
N THR A 297 26.24 -31.74 -30.99
CA THR A 297 26.49 -33.17 -31.26
C THR A 297 26.28 -33.58 -32.72
N LYS A 298 25.65 -32.72 -33.54
CA LYS A 298 25.20 -33.07 -34.91
C LYS A 298 25.55 -32.04 -36.01
N SER A 299 26.16 -30.90 -35.69
CA SER A 299 26.42 -29.83 -36.67
C SER A 299 27.58 -28.91 -36.29
N GLU A 300 28.28 -28.32 -37.26
CA GLU A 300 29.35 -27.36 -37.01
C GLU A 300 28.89 -26.10 -36.26
N ARG A 301 27.61 -25.69 -36.46
CA ARG A 301 27.03 -24.48 -35.89
C ARG A 301 25.64 -24.76 -35.32
N ALA A 302 25.62 -25.16 -34.05
CA ALA A 302 24.42 -25.37 -33.26
C ALA A 302 23.46 -24.17 -33.28
N LYS A 303 22.15 -24.47 -33.30
CA LYS A 303 21.05 -23.51 -33.33
C LYS A 303 20.65 -23.13 -31.91
N VAL A 304 21.06 -21.95 -31.46
CA VAL A 304 20.82 -21.42 -30.12
C VAL A 304 19.72 -20.37 -30.15
N LYS A 305 18.61 -20.62 -29.45
CA LYS A 305 17.53 -19.65 -29.26
C LYS A 305 17.73 -18.92 -27.93
N VAL A 306 17.90 -17.60 -27.99
CA VAL A 306 18.09 -16.73 -26.81
C VAL A 306 16.84 -15.90 -26.62
N LYS A 307 16.25 -15.96 -25.42
CA LYS A 307 15.16 -15.07 -25.03
C LYS A 307 15.71 -13.84 -24.33
N VAL A 308 15.28 -12.68 -24.81
CA VAL A 308 15.53 -11.38 -24.20
C VAL A 308 14.21 -10.89 -23.61
N ARG A 309 14.22 -10.46 -22.36
CA ARG A 309 13.04 -9.98 -21.63
C ARG A 309 13.25 -8.53 -21.22
N LEU A 310 12.26 -7.70 -21.55
CA LEU A 310 12.06 -6.37 -20.98
C LEU A 310 10.96 -6.53 -19.92
N ASN A 311 11.33 -6.38 -18.65
CA ASN A 311 10.43 -6.67 -17.53
C ASN A 311 9.47 -5.50 -17.23
N LEU A 312 8.55 -5.69 -16.27
CA LEU A 312 7.55 -4.69 -15.88
C LEU A 312 8.16 -3.39 -15.32
N HIS A 313 9.40 -3.43 -14.85
CA HIS A 313 10.15 -2.29 -14.32
C HIS A 313 11.02 -1.60 -15.39
N GLY A 314 10.93 -2.00 -16.66
CA GLY A 314 11.73 -1.46 -17.75
C GLY A 314 13.16 -1.99 -17.83
N ILE A 315 13.52 -3.01 -17.04
CA ILE A 315 14.87 -3.60 -17.07
C ILE A 315 14.94 -4.66 -18.16
N VAL A 316 15.98 -4.59 -19.01
CA VAL A 316 16.29 -5.59 -20.04
C VAL A 316 17.27 -6.61 -19.52
N SER A 317 16.99 -7.90 -19.72
CA SER A 317 17.90 -9.01 -19.42
C SER A 317 17.75 -10.15 -20.42
N VAL A 318 18.72 -11.08 -20.43
CA VAL A 318 18.58 -12.38 -21.11
C VAL A 318 17.92 -13.35 -20.15
N GLU A 319 16.68 -13.75 -20.46
CA GLU A 319 15.89 -14.67 -19.61
C GLU A 319 16.42 -16.11 -19.69
N SER A 320 16.85 -16.55 -20.87
CA SER A 320 17.35 -17.91 -21.10
C SER A 320 18.02 -18.07 -22.46
N ALA A 321 18.92 -19.04 -22.57
CA ALA A 321 19.42 -19.57 -23.84
C ALA A 321 19.14 -21.07 -23.92
N THR A 322 18.68 -21.53 -25.08
CA THR A 322 18.32 -22.92 -25.33
C THR A 322 18.91 -23.40 -26.66
N LEU A 323 19.75 -24.44 -26.60
CA LEU A 323 20.22 -25.20 -27.74
C LEU A 323 19.07 -26.02 -28.32
N LEU A 324 18.90 -25.97 -29.64
CA LEU A 324 17.93 -26.74 -30.41
C LEU A 324 18.69 -27.72 -31.31
N GLU A 325 18.61 -29.02 -31.00
CA GLU A 325 19.15 -30.10 -31.83
C GLU A 325 17.99 -30.79 -32.55
N GLU A 326 18.09 -30.96 -33.87
CA GLU A 326 17.11 -31.76 -34.63
C GLU A 326 17.42 -33.26 -34.49
N GLU A 327 16.37 -34.05 -34.34
CA GLU A 327 16.42 -35.49 -34.17
C GLU A 327 15.42 -36.14 -35.10
N GLU A 328 15.96 -36.85 -36.09
CA GLU A 328 15.18 -37.67 -37.00
C GLU A 328 14.89 -38.98 -36.28
N VAL A 329 13.60 -39.22 -36.04
CA VAL A 329 13.11 -40.46 -35.45
C VAL A 329 12.65 -41.33 -36.62
N GLU A 330 13.42 -42.38 -36.92
CA GLU A 330 12.94 -43.42 -37.84
C GLU A 330 11.68 -44.06 -37.23
N VAL A 331 10.61 -44.11 -38.03
CA VAL A 331 9.36 -44.76 -37.62
C VAL A 331 9.44 -46.23 -38.05
N PRO A 332 9.50 -47.20 -37.12
CA PRO A 332 9.59 -48.61 -37.47
C PRO A 332 8.25 -49.07 -38.08
N VAL A 333 8.23 -49.25 -39.41
CA VAL A 333 7.05 -49.70 -40.15
C VAL A 333 6.67 -51.11 -39.71
N THR A 334 5.69 -51.20 -38.82
CA THR A 334 5.16 -52.49 -38.35
C THR A 334 4.20 -53.03 -39.40
N LYS A 335 4.56 -54.16 -40.03
CA LYS A 335 3.68 -54.83 -41.01
C LYS A 335 2.78 -55.84 -40.30
N GLU A 336 1.48 -55.60 -40.29
CA GLU A 336 0.49 -56.57 -39.84
C GLU A 336 0.35 -57.74 -40.83
N PRO A 337 0.24 -58.99 -40.35
CA PRO A 337 -0.21 -60.13 -41.15
C PRO A 337 -1.72 -60.34 -40.97
N SER A 338 -2.47 -60.43 -42.07
CA SER A 338 -3.93 -60.62 -42.03
C SER A 338 -4.36 -62.07 -41.78
N LYS A 339 -5.30 -62.28 -40.84
CA LYS A 339 -6.38 -63.30 -40.94
C LYS A 339 -7.40 -63.24 -39.79
N GLU A 340 -8.67 -63.23 -40.17
CA GLU A 340 -9.85 -63.59 -39.35
C GLU A 340 -9.95 -65.14 -39.16
N PRO A 341 -10.88 -65.72 -38.35
CA PRO A 341 -12.08 -65.12 -37.74
C PRO A 341 -12.49 -65.52 -36.29
N ALA A 342 -13.41 -64.69 -35.73
CA ALA A 342 -14.59 -65.04 -34.91
C ALA A 342 -14.53 -65.63 -33.46
N LYS A 343 -15.08 -64.81 -32.54
CA LYS A 343 -16.21 -65.07 -31.59
C LYS A 343 -16.05 -65.64 -30.17
N MET A 344 -16.92 -65.09 -29.30
CA MET A 344 -17.36 -65.44 -27.92
C MET A 344 -16.33 -65.24 -26.80
N ASP A 345 -16.56 -64.47 -25.73
CA ASP A 345 -17.74 -64.25 -24.82
C ASP A 345 -17.87 -65.29 -23.70
N THR A 346 -17.47 -64.92 -22.47
CA THR A 346 -18.38 -64.70 -21.30
C THR A 346 -17.60 -64.40 -19.99
N ASP A 347 -18.10 -63.41 -19.23
CA ASP A 347 -18.45 -63.40 -17.78
C ASP A 347 -17.50 -63.99 -16.69
N GLU A 348 -17.42 -63.47 -15.45
CA GLU A 348 -17.77 -62.15 -14.87
C GLU A 348 -17.23 -62.05 -13.41
N VAL A 349 -16.80 -60.85 -12.95
CA VAL A 349 -17.06 -60.26 -11.58
C VAL A 349 -16.47 -61.00 -10.33
N PRO A 350 -16.26 -60.37 -9.13
CA PRO A 350 -16.66 -59.04 -8.63
C PRO A 350 -15.57 -58.10 -8.02
N SER A 351 -15.92 -56.79 -7.93
CA SER A 351 -15.75 -55.80 -6.82
C SER A 351 -14.38 -55.65 -6.10
N ASP A 352 -13.86 -54.46 -5.75
CA ASP A 352 -14.18 -53.03 -5.95
C ASP A 352 -12.88 -52.23 -5.57
N ALA A 353 -12.70 -50.92 -5.43
CA ALA A 353 -13.52 -49.69 -5.43
C ALA A 353 -12.54 -48.49 -5.67
N ALA A 354 -12.92 -47.25 -6.06
CA ALA A 354 -14.12 -46.62 -6.61
C ALA A 354 -13.65 -45.36 -7.38
N THR A 355 -14.50 -44.66 -8.15
CA THR A 355 -14.02 -43.62 -9.10
C THR A 355 -15.03 -42.51 -9.42
N LYS A 356 -14.54 -41.33 -9.84
CA LYS A 356 -15.26 -40.25 -10.55
C LYS A 356 -14.26 -39.50 -11.47
N GLY A 357 -14.60 -38.94 -12.64
CA GLY A 357 -15.86 -39.02 -13.42
C GLY A 357 -16.60 -37.69 -13.60
N PRO A 358 -16.32 -36.92 -14.69
CA PRO A 358 -17.19 -35.87 -15.21
C PRO A 358 -18.04 -36.35 -16.41
N ASN A 359 -19.10 -35.61 -16.75
CA ASN A 359 -20.14 -36.02 -17.70
C ASN A 359 -19.94 -35.50 -19.15
N GLU A 360 -20.38 -36.30 -20.10
CA GLU A 360 -21.36 -35.89 -21.14
C GLU A 360 -22.71 -36.55 -20.78
N ALA A 361 -23.89 -36.10 -21.18
CA ALA A 361 -24.35 -34.88 -21.85
C ALA A 361 -25.79 -34.59 -21.39
N ASP A 362 -26.43 -33.52 -21.88
CA ASP A 362 -27.85 -33.62 -22.27
C ASP A 362 -28.17 -32.63 -23.41
N ALA A 363 -29.06 -33.04 -24.31
CA ALA A 363 -29.57 -32.25 -25.42
C ALA A 363 -30.92 -32.83 -25.87
N ASN A 364 -32.01 -32.11 -25.62
CA ASN A 364 -33.36 -32.52 -26.02
C ASN A 364 -33.80 -31.84 -27.33
N MET A 365 -34.71 -32.50 -28.04
CA MET A 365 -35.16 -32.15 -29.39
C MET A 365 -36.28 -31.10 -29.39
N GLU A 366 -36.44 -30.36 -30.50
CA GLU A 366 -37.70 -30.45 -31.29
C GLU A 366 -37.51 -29.91 -32.72
N GLU A 367 -38.58 -29.97 -33.53
CA GLU A 367 -38.50 -30.02 -35.00
C GLU A 367 -38.73 -28.69 -35.76
N ALA A 368 -38.46 -28.78 -37.08
CA ALA A 368 -39.16 -28.12 -38.19
C ALA A 368 -38.69 -26.74 -38.72
N LYS A 369 -38.96 -26.34 -39.98
CA LYS A 369 -39.11 -27.03 -41.30
C LYS A 369 -39.44 -25.94 -42.35
N SER A 370 -38.83 -25.96 -43.54
CA SER A 370 -39.14 -25.08 -44.71
C SER A 370 -38.77 -23.59 -44.56
N ALA A 371 -38.58 -22.78 -45.61
CA ALA A 371 -38.11 -23.02 -46.99
C ALA A 371 -37.87 -21.66 -47.73
N ALA A 372 -36.91 -21.63 -48.66
CA ALA A 372 -36.79 -20.73 -49.84
C ALA A 372 -36.76 -19.18 -49.59
N ASP A 373 -36.42 -18.27 -50.52
CA ASP A 373 -35.80 -18.37 -51.87
C ASP A 373 -35.07 -17.05 -52.21
N ALA A 374 -34.14 -17.08 -53.19
CA ALA A 374 -33.66 -15.97 -54.06
C ALA A 374 -33.09 -14.66 -53.41
N SER A 375 -32.36 -13.76 -54.10
CA SER A 375 -31.89 -13.68 -55.51
C SER A 375 -30.65 -12.76 -55.68
N GLY A 376 -29.69 -13.15 -56.54
CA GLY A 376 -28.91 -12.28 -57.46
C GLY A 376 -27.97 -11.17 -56.91
N VAL A 377 -27.04 -10.58 -57.67
CA VAL A 377 -26.53 -10.76 -59.07
C VAL A 377 -25.04 -10.35 -59.03
N GLU A 378 -24.06 -11.24 -59.20
CA GLU A 378 -23.40 -11.71 -60.45
C GLU A 378 -22.59 -10.68 -61.27
N ASN A 379 -21.29 -10.99 -61.44
CA ASN A 379 -20.31 -10.70 -62.51
C ASN A 379 -18.98 -11.29 -61.99
N GLY A 380 -18.20 -12.17 -62.64
CA GLY A 380 -17.94 -12.36 -64.07
C GLY A 380 -16.57 -11.72 -64.40
N VAL A 381 -15.51 -12.40 -64.87
CA VAL A 381 -15.32 -13.76 -65.43
C VAL A 381 -13.88 -14.26 -65.17
N PRO A 382 -13.64 -15.57 -65.00
CA PRO A 382 -12.35 -16.21 -65.31
C PRO A 382 -12.48 -17.25 -66.47
N GLU A 383 -11.44 -17.38 -67.30
CA GLU A 383 -11.44 -18.29 -68.47
C GLU A 383 -11.10 -19.76 -68.16
N ALA A 384 -11.51 -20.61 -69.10
CA ALA A 384 -11.30 -22.06 -69.21
C ALA A 384 -9.98 -22.40 -69.94
N ASP A 385 -9.47 -23.65 -70.04
CA ASP A 385 -9.55 -24.87 -69.22
C ASP A 385 -8.65 -25.95 -69.89
N LYS A 386 -7.93 -26.78 -69.08
CA LYS A 386 -7.26 -28.05 -69.51
C LYS A 386 -6.12 -27.94 -70.56
N PRO A 387 -5.37 -29.03 -70.88
CA PRO A 387 -5.52 -30.43 -70.45
C PRO A 387 -4.30 -31.11 -69.77
N THR A 388 -4.59 -32.26 -69.14
CA THR A 388 -3.76 -33.47 -68.83
C THR A 388 -2.24 -33.43 -69.06
N GLN A 389 -1.43 -34.04 -68.18
CA GLN A 389 -1.43 -35.50 -67.98
C GLN A 389 -0.94 -35.96 -66.58
N MET A 390 -1.26 -37.22 -66.23
CA MET A 390 -0.74 -37.91 -65.04
C MET A 390 0.59 -38.60 -65.39
N GLU A 391 1.55 -38.56 -64.46
CA GLU A 391 2.36 -39.75 -64.11
C GLU A 391 2.58 -39.77 -62.58
N THR A 392 2.98 -40.92 -62.06
CA THR A 392 3.08 -41.19 -60.63
C THR A 392 4.38 -40.65 -60.02
N ASP A 393 4.28 -40.06 -58.83
CA ASP A 393 5.43 -40.05 -57.92
C ASP A 393 5.02 -40.29 -56.45
N THR A 394 5.98 -40.77 -55.66
CA THR A 394 5.75 -41.41 -54.38
C THR A 394 5.50 -40.38 -53.28
N LYS A 395 4.35 -40.48 -52.60
CA LYS A 395 4.07 -39.66 -51.40
C LYS A 395 4.91 -40.15 -50.21
N VAL A 396 6.18 -39.75 -50.16
CA VAL A 396 7.02 -39.86 -48.98
C VAL A 396 6.40 -39.01 -47.87
N GLU A 397 5.94 -39.62 -46.77
CA GLU A 397 5.65 -38.86 -45.57
C GLU A 397 6.97 -38.33 -45.00
N ALA A 398 7.09 -36.99 -44.97
CA ALA A 398 8.27 -36.34 -44.40
C ALA A 398 8.43 -36.74 -42.91
N PRO A 399 9.63 -37.16 -42.47
CA PRO A 399 9.83 -37.62 -41.10
C PRO A 399 9.49 -36.51 -40.10
N LYS A 400 8.71 -36.85 -39.06
CA LYS A 400 8.30 -35.91 -38.00
C LYS A 400 9.50 -35.54 -37.12
N LYS A 401 10.30 -34.59 -37.58
CA LYS A 401 11.49 -34.05 -36.90
C LYS A 401 11.18 -33.67 -35.45
N LYS A 402 11.84 -34.35 -34.51
CA LYS A 402 11.73 -34.08 -33.08
C LYS A 402 12.84 -33.10 -32.70
N VAL A 403 12.49 -31.96 -32.08
CA VAL A 403 13.50 -30.96 -31.68
C VAL A 403 13.81 -31.12 -30.20
N LYS A 404 15.01 -31.65 -29.92
CA LYS A 404 15.57 -31.72 -28.57
C LYS A 404 15.97 -30.31 -28.12
N LYS A 405 15.67 -29.99 -26.86
CA LYS A 405 15.91 -28.67 -26.26
C LYS A 405 16.79 -28.83 -25.03
N THR A 406 17.94 -28.16 -25.03
CA THR A 406 18.89 -28.19 -23.91
C THR A 406 19.14 -26.76 -23.44
N ASN A 407 18.94 -26.46 -22.17
CA ASN A 407 19.26 -25.13 -21.64
C ASN A 407 20.77 -24.93 -21.58
N ILE A 408 21.22 -23.73 -21.95
CA ILE A 408 22.63 -23.34 -21.97
C ILE A 408 22.86 -22.38 -20.78
N PRO A 409 23.98 -22.50 -20.04
CA PRO A 409 24.33 -21.51 -19.02
C PRO A 409 24.48 -20.12 -19.63
N VAL A 410 24.06 -19.11 -18.86
CA VAL A 410 24.22 -17.70 -19.21
C VAL A 410 24.83 -17.00 -18.00
N SER A 411 25.95 -16.30 -18.20
CA SER A 411 26.52 -15.37 -17.22
C SER A 411 26.35 -13.93 -17.71
N GLU A 412 26.23 -12.99 -16.78
CA GLU A 412 25.98 -11.57 -17.10
C GLU A 412 26.95 -10.63 -16.39
N VAL A 413 27.20 -9.49 -17.03
CA VAL A 413 27.92 -8.33 -16.49
C VAL A 413 27.08 -7.11 -16.80
N VAL A 414 26.43 -6.55 -15.78
CA VAL A 414 25.58 -5.35 -15.90
C VAL A 414 26.41 -4.12 -15.53
N TYR A 415 26.55 -3.18 -16.46
CA TYR A 415 27.36 -1.98 -16.24
C TYR A 415 26.61 -0.98 -15.36
N GLY A 416 27.26 -0.54 -14.27
CA GLY A 416 26.62 0.29 -13.24
C GLY A 416 25.68 -0.47 -12.30
N GLY A 417 25.56 -1.80 -12.43
CA GLY A 417 24.92 -2.65 -11.42
C GLY A 417 25.85 -2.94 -10.25
N ILE A 418 25.31 -3.03 -9.04
CA ILE A 418 26.05 -3.42 -7.83
C ILE A 418 26.07 -4.96 -7.73
N PRO A 419 27.22 -5.63 -7.59
CA PRO A 419 27.30 -7.07 -7.40
C PRO A 419 26.61 -7.55 -6.11
N ALA A 420 26.05 -8.76 -6.10
CA ALA A 420 25.29 -9.29 -4.96
C ALA A 420 26.04 -9.20 -3.61
N ALA A 421 27.32 -9.60 -3.56
CA ALA A 421 28.14 -9.53 -2.35
C ALA A 421 28.44 -8.09 -1.87
N GLU A 422 28.33 -7.09 -2.75
CA GLU A 422 28.41 -5.67 -2.36
C GLU A 422 27.05 -5.14 -1.90
N VAL A 423 25.94 -5.61 -2.48
CA VAL A 423 24.58 -5.35 -1.97
C VAL A 423 24.41 -5.93 -0.56
N GLU A 424 24.89 -7.15 -0.30
CA GLU A 424 24.88 -7.77 1.03
C GLU A 424 25.62 -6.90 2.05
N LYS A 425 26.84 -6.44 1.74
CA LYS A 425 27.62 -5.53 2.59
C LYS A 425 26.95 -4.17 2.81
N LEU A 426 26.27 -3.62 1.80
CA LEU A 426 25.51 -2.37 1.93
C LEU A 426 24.27 -2.57 2.81
N LEU A 427 23.62 -3.73 2.73
CA LEU A 427 22.48 -4.11 3.57
C LEU A 427 22.90 -4.27 5.04
N GLU A 428 24.04 -4.92 5.31
CA GLU A 428 24.64 -5.01 6.66
C GLU A 428 24.86 -3.61 7.27
N LYS A 429 25.49 -2.71 6.51
CA LYS A 429 25.73 -1.33 6.96
C LYS A 429 24.43 -0.54 7.19
N GLU A 430 23.41 -0.73 6.35
CA GLU A 430 22.10 -0.10 6.55
C GLU A 430 21.45 -0.58 7.86
N TYR A 431 21.55 -1.87 8.19
CA TYR A 431 21.10 -2.38 9.49
C TYR A 431 21.90 -1.84 10.67
N GLU A 432 23.22 -1.64 10.53
CA GLU A 432 24.04 -1.00 11.58
C GLU A 432 23.58 0.44 11.85
N MET A 433 23.35 1.24 10.81
CA MET A 433 22.88 2.63 10.93
C MET A 433 21.45 2.70 11.50
N ALA A 434 20.52 1.90 10.97
CA ALA A 434 19.14 1.84 11.45
C ALA A 434 19.04 1.34 12.91
N LEU A 435 19.96 0.47 13.35
CA LEU A 435 20.06 0.06 14.76
C LEU A 435 20.61 1.18 15.64
N GLN A 436 21.57 1.97 15.18
CA GLN A 436 22.09 3.13 15.91
C GLN A 436 21.02 4.20 16.08
N ASP A 437 20.31 4.58 15.02
CA ASP A 437 19.19 5.53 15.06
C ASP A 437 18.09 5.06 16.02
N ARG A 438 17.72 3.77 15.94
CA ARG A 438 16.74 3.16 16.84
C ARG A 438 17.19 3.19 18.30
N VAL A 439 18.45 2.88 18.58
CA VAL A 439 18.99 2.93 19.96
C VAL A 439 19.02 4.37 20.46
N MET A 440 19.32 5.36 19.62
CA MET A 440 19.27 6.78 19.98
C MET A 440 17.84 7.23 20.33
N GLU A 441 16.86 6.92 19.48
CA GLU A 441 15.44 7.24 19.71
C GLU A 441 14.92 6.55 20.98
N GLU A 442 15.17 5.23 21.15
CA GLU A 442 14.77 4.49 22.36
C GLU A 442 15.52 4.97 23.63
N THR A 443 16.73 5.52 23.52
CA THR A 443 17.47 6.08 24.66
C THR A 443 16.85 7.42 25.08
N LYS A 444 16.61 8.31 24.12
CA LYS A 444 15.92 9.60 24.31
C LYS A 444 14.52 9.42 24.87
N GLU A 445 13.76 8.44 24.39
CA GLU A 445 12.44 8.08 24.93
C GLU A 445 12.52 7.74 26.43
N LYS A 446 13.57 7.03 26.88
CA LYS A 446 13.75 6.73 28.30
C LYS A 446 14.30 7.90 29.12
N LYS A 447 15.15 8.78 28.56
CA LYS A 447 15.52 10.05 29.23
C LYS A 447 14.26 10.88 29.53
N ASN A 448 13.46 11.13 28.50
CA ASN A 448 12.19 11.86 28.60
C ASN A 448 11.21 11.19 29.58
N ALA A 449 11.22 9.86 29.69
CA ALA A 449 10.37 9.13 30.64
C ALA A 449 10.82 9.28 32.11
N VAL A 450 12.12 9.49 32.39
CA VAL A 450 12.60 9.88 33.74
C VAL A 450 12.16 11.32 34.02
N GLU A 451 12.45 12.25 33.12
CA GLU A 451 12.13 13.68 33.23
C GLU A 451 10.62 13.91 33.49
N ALA A 452 9.76 13.33 32.66
CA ALA A 452 8.30 13.44 32.80
C ALA A 452 7.80 12.83 34.12
N TYR A 453 8.36 11.70 34.57
CA TYR A 453 8.00 11.09 35.85
C TYR A 453 8.44 11.97 37.03
N VAL A 454 9.62 12.61 36.96
CA VAL A 454 10.11 13.51 38.00
C VAL A 454 9.17 14.70 38.18
N TYR A 455 8.77 15.37 37.11
CA TYR A 455 7.84 16.50 37.17
C TYR A 455 6.43 16.09 37.62
N ASP A 456 5.86 15.03 37.06
CA ASP A 456 4.53 14.52 37.43
C ASP A 456 4.47 14.11 38.91
N MET A 457 5.44 13.32 39.38
CA MET A 457 5.47 12.86 40.76
C MET A 457 5.71 13.99 41.77
N ARG A 458 6.60 14.96 41.46
CA ARG A 458 6.82 16.14 42.31
C ARG A 458 5.54 16.97 42.47
N ASN A 459 4.79 17.15 41.39
CA ASN A 459 3.49 17.83 41.41
C ASN A 459 2.44 17.05 42.21
N LYS A 460 2.33 15.72 41.99
CA LYS A 460 1.41 14.84 42.73
C LYS A 460 1.69 14.84 44.24
N LEU A 461 2.95 14.72 44.66
CA LEU A 461 3.37 14.79 46.08
C LEU A 461 3.05 16.13 46.74
N SER A 462 3.05 17.20 45.95
CA SER A 462 2.75 18.57 46.39
C SER A 462 1.23 18.90 46.38
N ASP A 463 0.39 17.99 45.88
CA ASP A 463 -1.07 18.15 45.73
C ASP A 463 -1.78 16.86 46.23
N LYS A 464 -2.28 16.04 45.30
CA LYS A 464 -3.17 14.90 45.57
C LYS A 464 -2.61 13.84 46.51
N TYR A 465 -1.30 13.67 46.56
CA TYR A 465 -0.67 12.58 47.32
C TYR A 465 -0.26 12.99 48.74
N GLN A 466 -0.41 14.27 49.14
CA GLN A 466 0.01 14.79 50.45
C GLN A 466 -0.48 13.93 51.64
N GLU A 467 -1.72 13.44 51.60
CA GLU A 467 -2.32 12.63 52.68
C GLU A 467 -1.92 11.13 52.62
N PHE A 468 -1.37 10.67 51.50
CA PHE A 468 -1.08 9.26 51.19
C PHE A 468 0.39 8.90 51.41
N VAL A 469 1.17 9.84 51.92
CA VAL A 469 2.60 9.76 52.19
C VAL A 469 2.85 10.30 53.60
N THR A 470 3.84 9.78 54.33
CA THR A 470 4.26 10.41 55.60
C THR A 470 5.20 11.59 55.32
N ASP A 471 5.27 12.61 56.20
CA ASP A 471 6.14 13.77 55.96
C ASP A 471 7.61 13.41 55.66
N PRO A 472 8.27 12.48 56.39
CA PRO A 472 9.64 12.07 56.09
C PRO A 472 9.78 11.27 54.78
N GLU A 473 8.76 10.49 54.42
CA GLU A 473 8.69 9.74 53.15
C GLU A 473 8.54 10.72 51.97
N ARG A 474 7.74 11.78 52.14
CA ARG A 474 7.55 12.85 51.14
C ARG A 474 8.81 13.69 50.97
N GLU A 475 9.42 14.14 52.06
CA GLU A 475 10.63 14.96 52.04
C GLU A 475 11.80 14.18 51.42
N GLY A 476 12.02 12.93 51.86
CA GLY A 476 13.06 12.06 51.31
C GLY A 476 12.89 11.75 49.83
N PHE A 477 11.65 11.46 49.39
CA PHE A 477 11.40 11.19 47.97
C PHE A 477 11.44 12.47 47.11
N THR A 478 10.98 13.61 47.63
CA THR A 478 11.10 14.92 46.94
C THR A 478 12.57 15.30 46.74
N ALA A 479 13.43 15.08 47.74
CA ALA A 479 14.87 15.29 47.61
C ALA A 479 15.49 14.39 46.52
N LYS A 480 15.11 13.10 46.47
CA LYS A 480 15.55 12.16 45.43
C LYS A 480 15.06 12.53 44.01
N LEU A 481 13.85 13.10 43.92
CA LEU A 481 13.30 13.64 42.68
C LEU A 481 14.03 14.93 42.25
N GLN A 482 14.62 15.69 43.17
CA GLN A 482 15.52 16.80 42.83
C GLN A 482 16.88 16.28 42.36
N GLU A 483 17.51 15.39 43.13
CA GLU A 483 18.79 14.73 42.78
C GLU A 483 18.75 14.09 41.38
N THR A 484 17.60 13.55 40.96
CA THR A 484 17.42 12.95 39.63
C THR A 484 17.14 13.97 38.53
N GLU A 485 16.57 15.14 38.84
CA GLU A 485 16.48 16.28 37.90
C GLU A 485 17.87 16.90 37.68
N ASP A 486 18.57 17.21 38.77
CA ASP A 486 19.92 17.79 38.74
C ASP A 486 20.85 16.88 37.92
N TRP A 487 20.82 15.57 38.18
CA TRP A 487 21.55 14.57 37.40
C TRP A 487 21.19 14.55 35.90
N LEU A 488 19.92 14.73 35.51
CA LEU A 488 19.50 14.73 34.08
C LEU A 488 20.07 15.91 33.26
N TYR A 489 20.46 17.00 33.95
CA TYR A 489 21.06 18.20 33.36
C TYR A 489 22.58 18.32 33.65
N GLU A 490 23.17 17.38 34.39
CA GLU A 490 24.61 17.25 34.64
C GLU A 490 25.14 15.90 34.10
N ASP A 491 25.68 15.02 34.96
CA ASP A 491 26.33 13.75 34.56
C ASP A 491 25.43 12.81 33.72
N GLY A 492 24.11 12.94 33.81
CA GLY A 492 23.11 12.17 33.09
C GLY A 492 22.63 12.78 31.78
N GLU A 493 23.36 13.71 31.16
CA GLU A 493 22.91 14.31 29.91
C GLU A 493 22.86 13.30 28.73
N ASP A 494 23.93 12.52 28.54
CA ASP A 494 24.17 11.60 27.41
C ASP A 494 24.41 10.15 27.90
N GLU A 495 23.64 9.72 28.90
CA GLU A 495 23.74 8.38 29.47
C GLU A 495 23.00 7.30 28.66
N THR A 496 23.32 6.04 28.93
CA THR A 496 22.77 4.90 28.19
C THR A 496 21.31 4.62 28.57
N LYS A 497 20.55 4.06 27.62
CA LYS A 497 19.17 3.56 27.83
C LYS A 497 18.99 2.74 29.13
N GLY A 498 19.98 1.90 29.45
CA GLY A 498 19.95 1.05 30.65
C GLY A 498 19.98 1.86 31.95
N VAL A 499 20.73 2.96 31.99
CA VAL A 499 20.85 3.84 33.16
C VAL A 499 19.55 4.64 33.36
N TYR A 500 18.95 5.19 32.31
CA TYR A 500 17.62 5.84 32.43
C TYR A 500 16.53 4.87 32.90
N VAL A 501 16.52 3.63 32.39
CA VAL A 501 15.59 2.58 32.85
C VAL A 501 15.81 2.28 34.33
N ALA A 502 17.07 2.10 34.77
CA ALA A 502 17.40 1.85 36.16
C ALA A 502 16.96 3.00 37.09
N LYS A 503 17.25 4.26 36.73
CA LYS A 503 16.80 5.45 37.46
C LYS A 503 15.26 5.52 37.56
N LEU A 504 14.54 5.29 36.46
CA LEU A 504 13.07 5.28 36.47
C LEU A 504 12.51 4.19 37.40
N GLU A 505 13.06 2.97 37.36
CA GLU A 505 12.67 1.92 38.32
C GLU A 505 12.99 2.30 39.77
N GLU A 506 14.11 2.99 40.01
CA GLU A 506 14.55 3.40 41.35
C GLU A 506 13.65 4.48 41.97
N LEU A 507 13.04 5.32 41.13
CA LEU A 507 12.00 6.27 41.54
C LEU A 507 10.63 5.59 41.70
N LYS A 508 10.27 4.66 40.81
CA LYS A 508 9.00 3.91 40.89
C LYS A 508 8.90 3.01 42.12
N LYS A 509 10.01 2.42 42.56
CA LYS A 509 10.09 1.67 43.84
C LYS A 509 9.66 2.49 45.06
N GLN A 510 9.63 3.82 44.99
CA GLN A 510 9.15 4.72 46.04
C GLN A 510 7.80 5.38 45.71
N GLY A 511 7.56 5.77 44.45
CA GLY A 511 6.33 6.46 44.05
C GLY A 511 5.13 5.56 43.75
N ASP A 512 5.33 4.38 43.13
CA ASP A 512 4.23 3.47 42.79
C ASP A 512 3.40 3.05 44.03
N PRO A 513 3.99 2.76 45.21
CA PRO A 513 3.22 2.54 46.43
C PRO A 513 2.33 3.71 46.86
N ILE A 514 2.78 4.95 46.69
CA ILE A 514 2.03 6.16 47.05
C ILE A 514 0.86 6.36 46.07
N GLU A 515 1.11 6.19 44.77
CA GLU A 515 0.09 6.23 43.73
C GLU A 515 -0.97 5.14 43.94
N VAL A 516 -0.58 3.92 44.34
CA VAL A 516 -1.51 2.84 44.70
C VAL A 516 -2.36 3.19 45.92
N ARG A 517 -1.79 3.79 46.98
CA ARG A 517 -2.57 4.26 48.16
C ARG A 517 -3.65 5.27 47.76
N TYR A 518 -3.28 6.29 46.97
CA TYR A 518 -4.22 7.31 46.45
C TYR A 518 -5.29 6.69 45.55
N LYS A 519 -4.88 5.85 44.60
CA LYS A 519 -5.78 5.21 43.63
C LYS A 519 -6.79 4.30 44.32
N GLU A 520 -6.35 3.44 45.22
CA GLU A 520 -7.24 2.56 45.99
C GLU A 520 -8.13 3.34 46.97
N TYR A 521 -7.71 4.50 47.49
CA TYR A 521 -8.63 5.38 48.23
C TYR A 521 -9.73 5.95 47.33
N THR A 522 -9.37 6.40 46.13
CA THR A 522 -10.29 7.03 45.17
C THR A 522 -11.27 6.04 44.54
N GLU A 523 -10.80 4.87 44.10
CA GLU A 523 -11.63 3.84 43.46
C GLU A 523 -12.56 3.10 44.44
N ARG A 524 -12.15 2.93 45.71
CA ARG A 524 -12.85 2.04 46.64
C ARG A 524 -14.30 2.47 46.90
N GLY A 525 -14.58 3.76 47.05
CA GLY A 525 -15.93 4.27 47.37
C GLY A 525 -17.02 3.75 46.42
N PRO A 526 -16.98 4.10 45.12
CA PRO A 526 -17.93 3.62 44.13
C PRO A 526 -18.05 2.10 44.03
N VAL A 527 -16.96 1.36 44.28
CA VAL A 527 -16.94 -0.10 44.23
C VAL A 527 -17.60 -0.74 45.48
N LEU A 528 -17.44 -0.13 46.66
CA LEU A 528 -18.21 -0.50 47.86
C LEU A 528 -19.70 -0.27 47.62
N ASP A 529 -20.07 0.89 47.08
CA ASP A 529 -21.46 1.26 46.81
C ASP A 529 -22.11 0.30 45.79
N GLN A 530 -21.36 -0.12 44.76
CA GLN A 530 -21.80 -1.15 43.81
C GLN A 530 -22.07 -2.50 44.50
N LEU A 531 -21.21 -2.95 45.41
CA LEU A 531 -21.45 -4.19 46.17
C LEU A 531 -22.67 -4.06 47.11
N VAL A 532 -22.84 -2.92 47.79
CA VAL A 532 -24.02 -2.65 48.62
C VAL A 532 -25.31 -2.67 47.77
N TYR A 533 -25.29 -2.08 46.58
CA TYR A 533 -26.40 -2.15 45.63
C TYR A 533 -26.72 -3.58 45.22
N CYS A 534 -25.72 -4.41 44.90
CA CYS A 534 -25.93 -5.83 44.58
C CYS A 534 -26.52 -6.61 45.76
N ILE A 535 -26.02 -6.40 46.99
CA ILE A 535 -26.55 -7.01 48.21
C ILE A 535 -28.02 -6.65 48.41
N ASN A 536 -28.37 -5.36 48.30
CA ASN A 536 -29.74 -4.89 48.50
C ASN A 536 -30.69 -5.36 47.39
N SER A 537 -30.26 -5.33 46.12
CA SER A 537 -31.05 -5.83 44.99
C SER A 537 -31.42 -7.32 45.15
N TYR A 538 -30.46 -8.17 45.53
CA TYR A 538 -30.75 -9.59 45.77
C TYR A 538 -31.59 -9.84 47.04
N ARG A 539 -31.38 -9.05 48.09
CA ARG A 539 -32.20 -9.06 49.32
C ARG A 539 -33.65 -8.68 49.05
N GLU A 540 -33.88 -7.57 48.36
CA GLU A 540 -35.22 -7.11 47.97
C GLU A 540 -35.90 -8.13 47.06
N ALA A 541 -35.20 -8.67 46.06
CA ALA A 541 -35.72 -9.71 45.18
C ALA A 541 -36.13 -10.98 45.95
N ALA A 542 -35.37 -11.39 46.97
CA ALA A 542 -35.67 -12.58 47.77
C ALA A 542 -36.85 -12.36 48.74
N VAL A 543 -37.04 -11.16 49.29
CA VAL A 543 -38.20 -10.81 50.17
C VAL A 543 -39.46 -10.47 49.36
N SER A 544 -39.31 -10.05 48.10
CA SER A 544 -40.41 -9.53 47.28
C SER A 544 -41.54 -10.52 47.02
N SER A 545 -42.77 -9.99 47.09
CA SER A 545 -44.03 -10.63 46.68
C SER A 545 -44.37 -10.40 45.20
N ASP A 546 -43.43 -9.89 44.39
CA ASP A 546 -43.59 -9.75 42.95
C ASP A 546 -43.89 -11.12 42.30
N PRO A 547 -44.95 -11.25 41.47
CA PRO A 547 -45.29 -12.48 40.77
C PRO A 547 -44.13 -13.14 40.00
N LYS A 548 -43.09 -12.39 39.59
CA LYS A 548 -41.90 -12.96 38.94
C LYS A 548 -41.03 -13.83 39.86
N PHE A 549 -41.26 -13.83 41.18
CA PHE A 549 -40.50 -14.61 42.16
C PHE A 549 -41.34 -15.59 43.00
N GLU A 550 -42.65 -15.74 42.73
CA GLU A 550 -43.54 -16.64 43.48
C GLU A 550 -43.16 -18.14 43.39
N HIS A 551 -42.54 -18.54 42.28
CA HIS A 551 -42.20 -19.94 41.98
C HIS A 551 -40.81 -20.38 42.47
N ILE A 552 -40.05 -19.47 43.09
CA ILE A 552 -38.75 -19.78 43.70
C ILE A 552 -39.00 -20.27 45.11
N ASP A 553 -38.46 -21.43 45.47
CA ASP A 553 -38.73 -22.07 46.75
C ASP A 553 -38.28 -21.20 47.94
N LEU A 554 -38.99 -21.28 49.07
CA LEU A 554 -38.70 -20.51 50.26
C LEU A 554 -37.30 -20.82 50.82
N THR A 555 -36.84 -22.07 50.69
CA THR A 555 -35.47 -22.49 51.08
C THR A 555 -34.42 -21.94 50.13
N GLU A 556 -34.74 -21.76 48.85
CA GLU A 556 -33.85 -21.13 47.86
C GLU A 556 -33.74 -19.62 48.10
N LYS A 557 -34.86 -18.94 48.37
CA LYS A 557 -34.88 -17.53 48.81
C LYS A 557 -34.08 -17.33 50.10
N GLN A 558 -34.21 -18.22 51.08
CA GLN A 558 -33.44 -18.14 52.33
C GLN A 558 -31.93 -18.28 52.11
N LYS A 559 -31.47 -19.10 51.14
CA LYS A 559 -30.04 -19.18 50.79
C LYS A 559 -29.51 -17.86 50.23
N VAL A 560 -30.28 -17.20 49.37
CA VAL A 560 -29.93 -15.86 48.84
C VAL A 560 -29.84 -14.85 49.97
N LEU A 561 -30.78 -14.83 50.91
CA LEU A 561 -30.74 -13.95 52.08
C LEU A 561 -29.51 -14.22 52.97
N ASN A 562 -29.12 -15.47 53.17
CA ASN A 562 -27.93 -15.82 53.94
C ASN A 562 -26.64 -15.31 53.28
N GLU A 563 -26.43 -15.57 51.98
CA GLU A 563 -25.24 -15.07 51.25
C GLU A 563 -25.20 -13.53 51.20
N CYS A 564 -26.36 -12.86 51.10
CA CYS A 564 -26.44 -11.40 51.24
C CYS A 564 -26.00 -10.91 52.63
N VAL A 565 -26.36 -11.61 53.71
CA VAL A 565 -25.94 -11.28 55.08
C VAL A 565 -24.46 -11.59 55.31
N GLU A 566 -23.95 -12.71 54.83
CA GLU A 566 -22.52 -13.06 54.90
C GLU A 566 -21.66 -12.08 54.08
N SER A 567 -22.15 -11.62 52.93
CA SER A 567 -21.50 -10.59 52.10
C SER A 567 -21.49 -9.21 52.78
N GLU A 568 -22.58 -8.81 53.42
CA GLU A 568 -22.65 -7.56 54.20
C GLU A 568 -21.75 -7.62 55.44
N ALA A 569 -21.70 -8.76 56.14
CA ALA A 569 -20.83 -8.97 57.30
C ALA A 569 -19.34 -8.90 56.91
N TRP A 570 -18.94 -9.58 55.83
CA TRP A 570 -17.59 -9.48 55.26
C TRP A 570 -17.24 -8.04 54.89
N LEU A 571 -18.16 -7.34 54.20
CA LEU A 571 -17.95 -5.97 53.74
C LEU A 571 -17.74 -5.03 54.92
N ARG A 572 -18.56 -5.17 55.97
CA ARG A 572 -18.46 -4.40 57.21
C ARG A 572 -17.16 -4.66 57.95
N GLU A 573 -16.74 -5.93 58.06
CA GLU A 573 -15.47 -6.32 58.69
C GLU A 573 -14.27 -5.71 57.95
N LYS A 574 -14.16 -5.92 56.63
CA LYS A 574 -13.03 -5.40 55.84
C LYS A 574 -13.03 -3.88 55.75
N LYS A 575 -14.21 -3.25 55.66
CA LYS A 575 -14.32 -1.79 55.73
C LYS A 575 -13.87 -1.27 57.09
N GLN A 576 -14.33 -1.85 58.21
CA GLN A 576 -13.89 -1.44 59.54
C GLN A 576 -12.37 -1.58 59.73
N HIS A 577 -11.76 -2.65 59.21
CA HIS A 577 -10.30 -2.79 59.21
C HIS A 577 -9.61 -1.72 58.36
N GLN A 578 -10.12 -1.41 57.16
CA GLN A 578 -9.55 -0.38 56.29
C GLN A 578 -9.72 1.05 56.86
N ASP A 579 -10.89 1.35 57.43
CA ASP A 579 -11.22 2.65 58.03
C ASP A 579 -10.43 2.90 59.34
N SER A 580 -9.84 1.86 59.94
CA SER A 580 -8.95 1.96 61.11
C SER A 580 -7.49 2.33 60.78
N LEU A 581 -7.13 2.34 59.50
CA LEU A 581 -5.78 2.64 59.03
C LEU A 581 -5.66 4.08 58.51
N PRO A 582 -4.51 4.76 58.72
CA PRO A 582 -4.27 6.06 58.10
C PRO A 582 -4.10 5.93 56.57
N LYS A 583 -4.40 6.99 55.83
CA LYS A 583 -4.35 7.04 54.35
C LYS A 583 -2.98 6.66 53.76
N TYR A 584 -1.89 6.88 54.48
CA TYR A 584 -0.52 6.51 54.09
C TYR A 584 -0.14 5.04 54.39
N ALA A 585 -0.99 4.25 55.05
CA ALA A 585 -0.74 2.83 55.25
C ALA A 585 -1.08 2.01 53.99
N THR A 586 -0.46 0.85 53.84
CA THR A 586 -0.82 -0.12 52.78
C THR A 586 -2.29 -0.52 52.89
N PRO A 587 -3.10 -0.37 51.83
CA PRO A 587 -4.50 -0.78 51.84
C PRO A 587 -4.70 -2.27 52.16
N VAL A 588 -5.66 -2.57 53.02
CA VAL A 588 -6.08 -3.94 53.40
C VAL A 588 -7.41 -4.35 52.77
N LEU A 589 -8.12 -3.41 52.15
CA LEU A 589 -9.27 -3.67 51.30
C LEU A 589 -9.03 -3.03 49.92
N LEU A 590 -8.66 -3.87 48.96
CA LEU A 590 -8.45 -3.46 47.57
C LEU A 590 -9.78 -3.46 46.81
N SER A 591 -9.94 -2.51 45.90
CA SER A 591 -11.08 -2.39 44.99
C SER A 591 -11.24 -3.65 44.12
N ALA A 592 -10.13 -4.32 43.80
CA ALA A 592 -10.13 -5.63 43.15
C ALA A 592 -10.79 -6.75 43.98
N ASP A 593 -10.69 -6.72 45.31
CA ASP A 593 -11.26 -7.78 46.16
C ASP A 593 -12.75 -7.53 46.46
N VAL A 594 -13.16 -6.26 46.54
CA VAL A 594 -14.58 -5.89 46.56
C VAL A 594 -15.28 -6.31 45.26
N ARG A 595 -14.64 -6.08 44.09
CA ARG A 595 -15.12 -6.56 42.78
C ARG A 595 -15.29 -8.09 42.77
N LYS A 596 -14.28 -8.87 43.20
CA LYS A 596 -14.39 -10.34 43.31
C LYS A 596 -15.51 -10.81 44.23
N LYS A 597 -15.78 -10.12 45.35
CA LYS A 597 -16.91 -10.51 46.24
C LYS A 597 -18.26 -10.16 45.64
N ALA A 598 -18.38 -9.07 44.86
CA ALA A 598 -19.57 -8.78 44.08
C ALA A 598 -19.83 -9.83 42.99
N GLU A 599 -18.79 -10.25 42.26
CA GLU A 599 -18.86 -11.34 41.27
C GLU A 599 -19.26 -12.68 41.92
N ALA A 600 -18.73 -13.00 43.11
CA ALA A 600 -19.08 -14.21 43.85
C ALA A 600 -20.55 -14.20 44.32
N LEU A 601 -21.01 -13.06 44.86
CA LEU A 601 -22.39 -12.86 45.27
C LEU A 601 -23.36 -13.00 44.08
N ASP A 602 -23.07 -12.34 42.96
CA ASP A 602 -23.90 -12.45 41.74
C ASP A 602 -23.92 -13.90 41.24
N ARG A 603 -22.76 -14.55 41.14
CA ARG A 603 -22.65 -15.95 40.69
C ARG A 603 -23.45 -16.93 41.56
N PHE A 604 -23.62 -16.64 42.85
CA PHE A 604 -24.45 -17.44 43.76
C PHE A 604 -25.94 -17.10 43.67
N CYS A 605 -26.29 -15.81 43.73
CA CYS A 605 -27.68 -15.36 43.83
C CYS A 605 -28.41 -15.36 42.47
N ARG A 606 -27.72 -14.99 41.39
CA ARG A 606 -28.32 -14.84 40.05
C ARG A 606 -29.00 -16.12 39.55
N PRO A 607 -28.37 -17.32 39.57
CA PRO A 607 -29.02 -18.53 39.06
C PRO A 607 -30.25 -18.96 39.85
N ILE A 608 -30.34 -18.57 41.13
CA ILE A 608 -31.51 -18.80 41.98
C ILE A 608 -32.62 -17.81 41.60
N MET A 609 -32.29 -16.52 41.54
CA MET A 609 -33.27 -15.45 41.33
C MET A 609 -33.73 -15.28 39.87
N THR A 610 -33.01 -15.83 38.89
CA THR A 610 -33.42 -15.90 37.47
C THR A 610 -33.94 -17.27 37.04
N LYS A 611 -34.12 -18.21 37.98
CA LYS A 611 -34.71 -19.54 37.73
C LYS A 611 -36.07 -19.40 37.03
N PRO A 612 -36.33 -20.03 35.87
CA PRO A 612 -37.56 -19.82 35.12
C PRO A 612 -38.79 -20.40 35.82
N LYS A 613 -39.97 -19.84 35.52
CA LYS A 613 -41.25 -20.40 35.98
C LYS A 613 -41.43 -21.83 35.43
N PRO A 614 -41.93 -22.78 36.25
CA PRO A 614 -42.31 -24.10 35.75
C PRO A 614 -43.31 -23.98 34.59
N ALA A 615 -43.04 -24.67 33.49
CA ALA A 615 -43.97 -24.74 32.38
C ALA A 615 -45.27 -25.41 32.84
N LYS A 616 -46.42 -24.86 32.41
CA LYS A 616 -47.71 -25.56 32.58
C LYS A 616 -47.61 -26.90 31.84
N PRO A 617 -48.04 -28.03 32.44
CA PRO A 617 -47.93 -29.33 31.80
C PRO A 617 -48.76 -29.36 30.50
N ALA A 618 -48.15 -29.82 29.42
CA ALA A 618 -48.87 -30.14 28.19
C ALA A 618 -49.71 -31.40 28.43
N THR A 619 -51.00 -31.34 28.13
CA THR A 619 -51.92 -32.47 28.26
C THR A 619 -51.58 -33.54 27.23
N PRO A 620 -51.27 -34.80 27.60
CA PRO A 620 -51.05 -35.87 26.62
C PRO A 620 -52.36 -36.25 25.92
N GLU A 621 -52.28 -36.50 24.62
CA GLU A 621 -53.39 -37.09 23.85
C GLU A 621 -53.69 -38.51 24.32
N THR A 622 -54.95 -38.94 24.19
CA THR A 622 -55.38 -40.32 24.47
C THR A 622 -55.88 -40.96 23.17
N PRO A 623 -55.54 -42.23 22.84
CA PRO A 623 -55.80 -42.80 21.52
C PRO A 623 -57.29 -42.92 21.14
N ALA A 624 -57.58 -42.78 19.84
CA ALA A 624 -58.94 -42.76 19.30
C ALA A 624 -59.54 -44.15 19.01
N THR A 625 -60.88 -44.22 18.94
CA THR A 625 -61.68 -45.26 18.27
C THR A 625 -63.08 -44.67 17.94
N PRO A 626 -63.92 -45.26 17.06
CA PRO A 626 -64.39 -44.54 15.86
C PRO A 626 -65.89 -44.11 15.88
N PRO A 627 -66.35 -43.31 14.88
CA PRO A 627 -67.62 -42.55 14.92
C PRO A 627 -68.83 -43.32 14.33
N PRO A 628 -70.05 -42.74 14.34
CA PRO A 628 -70.50 -42.01 13.13
C PRO A 628 -71.52 -40.84 13.31
N GLN A 629 -71.54 -39.96 12.28
CA GLN A 629 -72.69 -39.25 11.66
C GLN A 629 -73.49 -38.11 12.36
N GLY A 630 -73.66 -37.01 11.59
CA GLY A 630 -74.73 -35.99 11.71
C GLY A 630 -74.39 -34.77 12.59
N GLY A 631 -74.53 -33.51 12.15
CA GLY A 631 -74.98 -32.97 10.85
C GLY A 631 -74.75 -31.45 10.73
N GLU A 632 -75.37 -30.83 9.72
CA GLU A 632 -75.32 -29.40 9.34
C GLU A 632 -75.82 -28.42 10.46
N GLN A 633 -75.66 -27.08 10.44
CA GLN A 633 -75.44 -26.09 9.36
C GLN A 633 -75.03 -24.69 9.91
N GLN A 634 -74.31 -23.86 9.13
CA GLN A 634 -74.25 -22.36 9.12
C GLN A 634 -73.88 -21.52 10.40
N GLN A 635 -73.67 -20.19 10.37
CA GLN A 635 -72.79 -19.31 9.54
C GLN A 635 -72.74 -17.85 10.14
N GLN A 636 -71.80 -16.99 9.68
CA GLN A 636 -71.63 -15.53 9.98
C GLN A 636 -71.15 -15.21 11.42
N GLY A 637 -70.43 -14.11 11.73
CA GLY A 637 -70.05 -12.87 11.00
C GLY A 637 -70.50 -11.65 11.85
N ASP A 638 -69.79 -10.52 12.04
CA ASP A 638 -68.54 -9.90 11.51
C ASP A 638 -67.88 -9.09 12.67
N ALA A 639 -66.57 -8.84 12.80
CA ALA A 639 -65.55 -8.13 12.00
C ALA A 639 -65.45 -6.59 12.22
N ASN A 640 -64.24 -6.02 12.01
CA ASN A 640 -63.74 -4.64 12.24
C ASN A 640 -63.07 -4.36 13.62
N ALA A 641 -61.99 -3.56 13.74
CA ALA A 641 -60.99 -3.08 12.76
C ALA A 641 -59.69 -2.58 13.47
N ASP A 642 -58.59 -2.50 12.70
CA ASP A 642 -57.22 -2.07 13.06
C ASP A 642 -57.04 -0.52 12.95
N PRO A 643 -55.83 0.11 13.12
CA PRO A 643 -54.59 -0.27 13.85
C PRO A 643 -53.99 0.90 14.71
N ASN A 644 -52.86 0.67 15.41
CA ASN A 644 -51.62 1.48 15.24
C ASN A 644 -50.33 0.87 15.85
N ALA A 645 -49.18 1.42 15.47
CA ALA A 645 -47.77 1.08 15.76
C ALA A 645 -47.46 0.54 17.18
N ASN A 646 -46.64 -0.51 17.37
CA ASN A 646 -45.34 -0.91 16.77
C ASN A 646 -44.11 -0.19 17.34
N ALA A 647 -43.38 -0.87 18.22
CA ALA A 647 -41.99 -0.60 18.58
C ALA A 647 -41.30 -1.92 19.00
N GLY A 648 -40.52 -2.52 18.11
CA GLY A 648 -39.79 -3.76 18.37
C GLY A 648 -38.48 -3.54 19.13
N ALA A 649 -38.18 -4.41 20.10
CA ALA A 649 -36.83 -4.55 20.63
C ALA A 649 -35.94 -5.31 19.63
N ASN A 650 -34.62 -5.08 19.68
CA ASN A 650 -33.64 -5.87 18.94
C ASN A 650 -32.63 -6.50 19.91
N GLU A 651 -32.11 -7.68 19.56
CA GLU A 651 -31.21 -8.45 20.41
C GLU A 651 -29.72 -8.12 20.19
N THR A 652 -28.97 -8.39 21.25
CA THR A 652 -27.51 -8.61 21.37
C THR A 652 -26.64 -8.64 20.10
N ALA A 653 -25.46 -7.99 20.14
CA ALA A 653 -24.14 -8.64 20.34
C ALA A 653 -22.93 -7.82 19.81
N GLY A 654 -21.81 -7.86 20.55
CA GLY A 654 -20.51 -8.19 19.94
C GLY A 654 -19.49 -7.09 19.56
N ALA A 655 -18.68 -6.69 20.56
CA ALA A 655 -17.21 -6.54 20.47
C ALA A 655 -16.50 -5.32 19.78
N ALA A 656 -15.26 -5.12 20.25
CA ALA A 656 -14.08 -4.51 19.60
C ALA A 656 -13.91 -2.97 19.50
N SER A 657 -12.97 -2.46 20.33
CA SER A 657 -11.87 -1.50 20.04
C SER A 657 -12.06 -0.28 19.10
N GLY A 658 -11.67 0.92 19.57
CA GLY A 658 -11.36 2.06 18.68
C GLY A 658 -11.30 3.43 19.38
N GLU A 659 -10.08 3.98 19.50
CA GLU A 659 -9.69 5.25 20.13
C GLU A 659 -10.30 6.58 19.57
N VAL A 660 -10.25 7.64 20.42
CA VAL A 660 -10.14 9.10 20.08
C VAL A 660 -11.39 9.79 19.44
N PRO A 661 -11.64 11.12 19.61
CA PRO A 661 -11.03 12.15 20.48
C PRO A 661 -12.00 12.77 21.53
N PRO A 662 -11.52 13.65 22.43
CA PRO A 662 -12.37 14.64 23.11
C PRO A 662 -12.50 15.94 22.28
N ALA A 663 -13.73 16.35 21.97
CA ALA A 663 -14.00 17.66 21.34
C ALA A 663 -15.39 18.19 21.74
N SER A 664 -15.43 19.09 22.73
CA SER A 664 -16.64 19.83 23.13
C SER A 664 -16.21 21.20 23.66
N GLY A 665 -16.44 22.26 22.87
CA GLY A 665 -16.23 23.64 23.31
C GLY A 665 -17.51 24.22 23.91
N GLU A 666 -17.35 25.07 24.92
CA GLU A 666 -18.39 25.98 25.42
C GLU A 666 -18.13 27.41 24.89
N PRO A 667 -19.15 28.28 24.79
CA PRO A 667 -19.07 29.48 23.97
C PRO A 667 -18.34 30.66 24.65
N MET A 668 -17.61 31.44 23.85
CA MET A 668 -17.17 32.78 24.25
C MET A 668 -18.33 33.78 24.17
N GLU A 669 -18.55 34.54 25.24
CA GLU A 669 -19.20 35.85 25.11
C GLU A 669 -18.25 36.86 24.46
N THR A 670 -18.84 37.90 23.86
CA THR A 670 -18.11 38.97 23.16
C THR A 670 -17.83 40.15 24.07
N ASP A 671 -16.63 40.71 24.00
CA ASP A 671 -16.50 42.17 24.05
C ASP A 671 -15.38 42.68 23.11
N LYS A 672 -15.27 44.00 22.98
CA LYS A 672 -14.70 44.70 21.84
C LYS A 672 -13.27 45.21 22.03
N SER A 673 -12.68 45.48 20.87
CA SER A 673 -11.51 46.32 20.62
C SER A 673 -11.29 47.49 21.57
N GLU A 674 -10.02 47.71 21.93
CA GLU A 674 -9.43 49.05 21.84
C GLU A 674 -7.97 48.98 21.36
N THR A 675 -7.40 50.10 20.92
CA THR A 675 -6.17 50.16 20.12
C THR A 675 -5.01 50.86 20.83
N ALA A 676 -3.81 50.29 20.73
CA ALA A 676 -2.52 50.98 20.81
C ALA A 676 -1.46 50.22 19.98
#